data_AF-A0A520WEU9-F1
#
_entry.id   AF-A0A520WEU9-F1
#
_cell.length_a   1.000
_cell.length_b   1.000
_cell.length_c   1.000
_cell.angle_alpha   90.00
_cell.angle_beta   90.00
_cell.angle_gamma   90.00
#
_symmetry.space_group_name_H-M   'P 1'
#
loop_
_entity.id
_entity.type
_entity.pdbx_description
1 polymer ?
#
loop_
_entity_poly.entity_id
_entity_poly.type
_entity_poly.pdbx_seq_one_letter_code
_entity_poly.pdbx_strand_id
1 'polypeptide(L)'
;MFKFFNVRTINLLIFLLIIGCGKKEKEVVLIERDGVSYEQGAQKPYSGPASSKYSNGKIKTKGQYVDGVPSGVWSFWDRNEVEYTGSVSRYVFHQIESGETLQKIADRFEVGIDQLYQLNEDLDKKSNDQIKADQLINIKEVDNSDGQYLVWYDKSRTKIKSHKTFKNSKRSGKWTFWHENSNVARKMSYNNGQKDGDYVFYFQDGSKKEEGSWKNDKRDGLWVQNLKNGNKKKEGTYLNGKKDGVWTTWNDKELISSKYLYENNKVIDKWAFKYSFYGNGKEKSLKSTRNNKLDGDQSEWYENGQIKSNGNYTLGLEDGDFELWYENGQQTSKNTYLKGALSGEANTWYENGNKETHLNYENGVKNGIFSDWYENGQMRQEGKYVNNEFFLSTRWNKEGGILIKDGSGKWAGKNAEGLKLWAKEYKDGRLVSDWEYKYEYHDNGKIKKEITIRGGNEDESKIYFENGNIKEEGKWVEGEYAISNRWSSKGGVIIKDGQGRIKGSNKDGLILYEQEYVDGKLEMKWDYKYEYYENGTMKSQTGFSDGLKHGRYSIWFEDGSINERGKNQNGKPFGFYELWLSDGQKREEGTWTNEGKYLIKNRWNKSGTAIINNGSGMIQGKNQDGLVIWKKEYIDGILAFDQKNEHKFYSNGQLKSEIGFFEGKKHGLYKTWYEDGQQKTQGKYQFGKEYDRYAEWFDNGNLKEQGEYKNGIYFMMNRRSKGGSQLVKDGNGSWVGRDSKGLELWKKLYNDGLLEKEWNYEYEYHPNNELMSSKRYLRGVKDGPFNTWYENGQKRSENYWEYDKKIGKWFTWYSNGQLEAEGSYVNNKKDGRWVSYNKTGEKVTELLYANGELVNN
;
A
#
# COMPACT_ATOMS: atom_id res chain seq x y z
N MET A 1 87.94 46.82 19.67
CA MET A 1 89.12 46.49 18.84
C MET A 1 89.07 47.39 17.61
N PHE A 2 90.02 48.32 17.50
CA PHE A 2 90.48 49.11 16.34
C PHE A 2 89.45 49.80 15.42
N LYS A 3 89.29 51.14 15.49
CA LYS A 3 90.12 52.27 14.96
C LYS A 3 89.61 52.74 13.57
N PHE A 4 88.90 53.88 13.52
CA PHE A 4 89.38 55.24 13.19
C PHE A 4 89.61 55.48 11.69
N PHE A 5 88.86 56.41 11.06
CA PHE A 5 89.37 57.76 10.75
C PHE A 5 88.26 58.73 10.29
N ASN A 6 88.19 59.86 11.01
CA ASN A 6 87.57 61.14 10.64
C ASN A 6 88.48 61.88 9.64
N VAL A 7 87.91 62.71 8.75
CA VAL A 7 88.32 64.12 8.64
C VAL A 7 87.08 65.00 8.36
N ARG A 8 86.82 65.91 9.30
CA ARG A 8 86.01 67.12 9.18
C ARG A 8 86.95 68.29 8.93
N THR A 9 86.48 69.30 8.19
CA THR A 9 86.77 70.72 8.39
C THR A 9 85.73 71.52 7.58
N ILE A 10 85.13 72.65 7.98
CA ILE A 10 85.14 73.48 9.20
C ILE A 10 84.06 74.58 8.98
N ASN A 11 83.42 75.05 10.06
CA ASN A 11 82.70 76.33 10.25
C ASN A 11 81.37 76.56 9.48
N LEU A 12 80.35 77.26 9.99
CA LEU A 12 80.27 78.28 11.05
C LEU A 12 78.82 78.27 11.58
N LEU A 13 78.64 78.36 12.90
CA LEU A 13 77.35 78.67 13.51
C LEU A 13 76.98 80.11 13.17
N ILE A 14 75.85 80.35 12.51
CA ILE A 14 75.19 81.66 12.49
C ILE A 14 73.74 81.43 12.90
N PHE A 15 73.45 81.81 14.14
CA PHE A 15 72.09 82.07 14.60
C PHE A 15 71.63 83.37 13.92
N LEU A 16 70.78 83.26 12.90
CA LEU A 16 70.09 84.41 12.32
C LEU A 16 68.59 84.21 12.52
N LEU A 17 68.12 84.81 13.63
CA LEU A 17 66.74 85.24 13.84
C LEU A 17 66.40 86.23 12.72
N ILE A 18 65.96 85.72 11.58
CA ILE A 18 65.29 86.53 10.58
C ILE A 18 63.80 86.41 10.90
N ILE A 19 63.30 87.43 11.57
CA ILE A 19 61.92 87.88 11.43
C ILE A 19 61.78 88.23 9.94
N GLY A 20 61.56 87.20 9.14
CA GLY A 20 61.31 87.31 7.72
C GLY A 20 59.90 87.81 7.59
N CYS A 21 59.79 89.08 7.23
CA CYS A 21 58.56 89.71 6.76
C CYS A 21 57.99 88.84 5.64
N GLY A 22 57.13 87.88 6.01
CA GLY A 22 56.40 87.05 5.07
C GLY A 22 55.50 87.99 4.30
N LYS A 23 55.91 88.35 3.08
CA LYS A 23 55.01 88.90 2.08
C LYS A 23 53.76 88.03 2.13
N LYS A 24 52.62 88.59 2.57
CA LYS A 24 51.32 87.95 2.36
C LYS A 24 51.30 87.56 0.89
N GLU A 25 51.29 86.26 0.59
CA GLU A 25 51.04 85.80 -0.77
C GLU A 25 49.75 86.48 -1.21
N LYS A 26 49.85 87.35 -2.22
CA LYS A 26 48.70 88.06 -2.76
C LYS A 26 47.75 86.99 -3.27
N GLU A 27 46.56 86.89 -2.70
CA GLU A 27 45.54 85.97 -3.20
C GLU A 27 45.11 86.48 -4.58
N VAL A 28 45.61 85.81 -5.63
CA VAL A 28 45.32 86.20 -7.02
C VAL A 28 43.99 85.60 -7.42
N VAL A 29 43.00 86.45 -7.66
CA VAL A 29 41.73 86.04 -8.26
C VAL A 29 41.93 85.94 -9.77
N LEU A 30 41.86 84.73 -10.31
CA LEU A 30 41.98 84.47 -11.74
C LEU A 30 40.60 84.43 -12.39
N ILE A 31 40.44 85.18 -13.48
CA ILE A 31 39.28 85.14 -14.37
C ILE A 31 39.71 84.47 -15.67
N GLU A 32 38.94 83.49 -16.12
CA GLU A 32 39.20 82.78 -17.37
C GLU A 32 38.47 83.46 -18.53
N ARG A 33 39.16 83.56 -19.67
CA ARG A 33 38.63 84.00 -20.97
C ARG A 33 39.26 83.09 -22.03
N ASP A 34 38.43 82.32 -22.74
CA ASP A 34 38.84 81.44 -23.84
C ASP A 34 40.01 80.49 -23.51
N GLY A 35 39.95 79.84 -22.35
CA GLY A 35 40.97 78.91 -21.85
C GLY A 35 42.13 79.57 -21.12
N VAL A 36 42.28 80.89 -21.21
CA VAL A 36 43.43 81.63 -20.69
C VAL A 36 43.03 82.36 -19.40
N SER A 37 43.81 82.17 -18.35
CA SER A 37 43.60 82.82 -17.05
C SER A 37 44.28 84.18 -16.98
N TYR A 38 43.56 85.18 -16.47
CA TYR A 38 44.01 86.55 -16.23
C TYR A 38 43.82 86.88 -14.75
N GLU A 39 44.73 87.63 -14.14
CA GLU A 39 44.42 88.27 -12.85
C GLU A 39 43.24 89.24 -13.05
N GLN A 40 42.30 89.29 -12.10
CA GLN A 40 41.14 90.17 -12.18
C GLN A 40 41.56 91.63 -12.42
N GLY A 41 41.13 92.18 -13.56
CA GLY A 41 41.48 93.54 -14.00
C GLY A 41 42.72 93.63 -14.91
N ALA A 42 43.45 92.53 -15.14
CA ALA A 42 44.59 92.49 -16.04
C ALA A 42 44.18 92.28 -17.51
N GLN A 43 44.97 92.85 -18.43
CA GLN A 43 44.86 92.61 -19.87
C GLN A 43 45.85 91.57 -20.41
N LYS A 44 46.91 91.26 -19.67
CA LYS A 44 47.89 90.23 -20.04
C LYS A 44 47.59 88.91 -19.32
N PRO A 45 47.79 87.76 -19.98
CA PRO A 45 47.65 86.45 -19.35
C PRO A 45 48.51 86.31 -18.10
N TYR A 46 48.01 85.58 -17.10
CA TYR A 46 48.67 85.42 -15.81
C TYR A 46 49.84 84.43 -15.86
N SER A 47 51.02 84.85 -15.42
CA SER A 47 52.21 83.99 -15.26
C SER A 47 52.67 84.05 -13.81
N GLY A 48 52.57 82.94 -13.08
CA GLY A 48 52.95 82.86 -11.67
C GLY A 48 52.34 81.67 -10.91
N PRO A 49 52.68 81.50 -9.62
CA PRO A 49 52.13 80.45 -8.79
C PRO A 49 50.62 80.63 -8.59
N ALA A 50 49.89 79.53 -8.47
CA ALA A 50 48.50 79.53 -8.07
C ALA A 50 48.20 78.37 -7.12
N SER A 51 47.30 78.62 -6.18
CA SER A 51 46.78 77.58 -5.30
C SER A 51 45.30 77.80 -5.03
N SER A 52 44.56 76.71 -4.83
CA SER A 52 43.19 76.76 -4.32
C SER A 52 43.12 76.11 -2.95
N LYS A 53 42.11 76.46 -2.15
CA LYS A 53 41.84 75.87 -0.84
C LYS A 53 40.44 75.27 -0.82
N TYR A 54 40.26 74.28 0.03
CA TYR A 54 38.93 73.83 0.44
C TYR A 54 38.24 74.92 1.28
N SER A 55 36.93 74.82 1.46
CA SER A 55 36.17 75.74 2.31
C SER A 55 36.66 75.78 3.78
N ASN A 56 37.38 74.74 4.22
CA ASN A 56 38.01 74.65 5.54
C ASN A 56 39.43 75.25 5.59
N GLY A 57 39.89 75.92 4.54
CA GLY A 57 41.20 76.60 4.49
C GLY A 57 42.39 75.72 4.14
N LYS A 58 42.26 74.39 4.09
CA LYS A 58 43.34 73.47 3.68
C LYS A 58 43.64 73.62 2.19
N ILE A 59 44.90 73.51 1.80
CA ILE A 59 45.32 73.58 0.39
C ILE A 59 44.66 72.42 -0.37
N LYS A 60 44.06 72.74 -1.51
CA LYS A 60 43.37 71.82 -2.41
C LYS A 60 44.20 71.57 -3.66
N THR A 61 44.69 72.63 -4.31
CA THR A 61 45.61 72.51 -5.46
C THR A 61 46.75 73.50 -5.33
N LYS A 62 47.90 73.18 -5.92
CA LYS A 62 49.04 74.09 -6.03
C LYS A 62 49.79 73.81 -7.34
N GLY A 63 50.17 74.87 -8.04
CA GLY A 63 50.97 74.78 -9.27
C GLY A 63 51.36 76.14 -9.82
N GLN A 64 51.73 76.17 -11.10
CA GLN A 64 52.19 77.36 -11.80
C GLN A 64 51.34 77.60 -13.05
N TYR A 65 51.09 78.87 -13.36
CA TYR A 65 50.60 79.33 -14.65
C TYR A 65 51.74 80.01 -15.44
N VAL A 66 51.78 79.81 -16.75
CA VAL A 66 52.65 80.48 -17.72
C VAL A 66 51.76 80.94 -18.87
N ASP A 67 51.73 82.23 -19.15
CA ASP A 67 50.89 82.90 -20.15
C ASP A 67 49.40 82.55 -20.03
N GLY A 68 48.90 82.53 -18.79
CA GLY A 68 47.51 82.21 -18.44
C GLY A 68 47.18 80.73 -18.55
N VAL A 69 48.19 79.87 -18.76
CA VAL A 69 48.06 78.42 -18.92
C VAL A 69 48.70 77.70 -17.74
N PRO A 70 48.03 76.73 -17.08
CA PRO A 70 48.70 75.86 -16.13
C PRO A 70 49.86 75.14 -16.81
N SER A 71 51.03 75.16 -16.17
CA SER A 71 52.26 74.56 -16.69
C SER A 71 52.99 73.78 -15.61
N GLY A 72 53.75 72.76 -16.03
CA GLY A 72 54.56 71.92 -15.16
C GLY A 72 53.78 70.88 -14.37
N VAL A 73 54.32 70.49 -13.21
CA VAL A 73 53.71 69.53 -12.30
C VAL A 73 52.83 70.27 -11.29
N TRP A 74 51.60 69.80 -11.13
CA TRP A 74 50.67 70.29 -10.12
C TRP A 74 50.49 69.25 -9.02
N SER A 75 50.27 69.75 -7.80
CA SER A 75 49.84 68.96 -6.66
C SER A 75 48.36 69.19 -6.38
N PHE A 76 47.63 68.12 -6.11
CA PHE A 76 46.26 68.12 -5.61
C PHE A 76 46.22 67.33 -4.30
N TRP A 77 45.67 67.92 -3.25
CA TRP A 77 45.41 67.20 -2.00
C TRP A 77 43.93 66.90 -1.95
N ASP A 78 43.57 65.62 -1.79
CA ASP A 78 42.18 65.26 -1.56
C ASP A 78 41.73 65.65 -0.14
N ARG A 79 40.44 65.44 0.17
CA ARG A 79 39.89 65.78 1.49
C ARG A 79 40.52 65.02 2.66
N ASN A 80 41.23 63.92 2.38
CA ASN A 80 41.99 63.13 3.35
C ASN A 80 43.47 63.52 3.39
N GLU A 81 43.83 64.66 2.77
CA GLU A 81 45.21 65.18 2.70
C GLU A 81 46.19 64.28 1.93
N VAL A 82 45.68 63.32 1.15
CA VAL A 82 46.53 62.53 0.25
C VAL A 82 46.92 63.41 -0.92
N GLU A 83 48.23 63.60 -1.12
CA GLU A 83 48.78 64.35 -2.23
C GLU A 83 48.84 63.49 -3.51
N TYR A 84 48.34 64.05 -4.60
CA TYR A 84 48.44 63.53 -5.96
C TYR A 84 49.20 64.55 -6.79
N THR A 85 50.32 64.12 -7.37
CA THR A 85 51.09 64.97 -8.30
C THR A 85 50.86 64.51 -9.72
N GLY A 86 50.84 65.46 -10.65
CA GLY A 86 50.76 65.15 -12.06
C GLY A 86 51.01 66.35 -12.93
N SER A 87 51.52 66.11 -14.13
CA SER A 87 51.60 67.12 -15.17
C SER A 87 50.20 67.62 -15.48
N VAL A 88 50.01 68.94 -15.43
CA VAL A 88 48.80 69.59 -15.95
C VAL A 88 48.84 69.56 -17.46
N SER A 89 47.72 69.23 -18.10
CA SER A 89 47.64 69.31 -19.55
C SER A 89 47.72 70.77 -20.02
N ARG A 90 48.75 71.03 -20.85
CA ARG A 90 48.80 72.19 -21.75
C ARG A 90 47.69 71.97 -22.80
N TYR A 91 46.64 72.78 -22.73
CA TYR A 91 45.50 72.86 -23.65
C TYR A 91 45.21 71.70 -24.60
N VAL A 92 44.27 70.82 -24.22
CA VAL A 92 43.58 69.99 -25.20
C VAL A 92 42.26 69.43 -24.65
N PHE A 93 41.37 70.33 -24.23
CA PHE A 93 39.98 69.98 -23.95
C PHE A 93 39.10 70.55 -25.04
N HIS A 94 38.10 69.79 -25.45
CA HIS A 94 37.04 70.27 -26.30
C HIS A 94 35.73 70.19 -25.54
N GLN A 95 35.01 71.31 -25.50
CA GLN A 95 33.63 71.32 -25.02
C GLN A 95 32.76 70.97 -26.21
N ILE A 96 32.07 69.84 -26.14
CA ILE A 96 31.27 69.34 -27.24
C ILE A 96 30.14 70.36 -27.51
N GLU A 97 30.10 70.87 -28.73
CA GLU A 97 29.04 71.75 -29.20
C GLU A 97 27.76 70.93 -29.48
N SER A 98 26.59 71.57 -29.39
CA SER A 98 25.32 70.91 -29.69
C SER A 98 25.30 70.33 -31.12
N GLY A 99 25.13 69.01 -31.26
CA GLY A 99 25.11 68.31 -32.55
C GLY A 99 26.50 67.94 -33.12
N GLU A 100 27.57 68.13 -32.35
CA GLU A 100 28.93 67.76 -32.75
C GLU A 100 29.25 66.29 -32.48
N THR A 101 29.94 65.63 -33.41
CA THR A 101 30.30 64.21 -33.30
C THR A 101 31.77 64.04 -32.89
N LEU A 102 32.11 62.92 -32.25
CA LEU A 102 33.52 62.61 -31.91
C LEU A 102 34.42 62.53 -33.14
N GLN A 103 33.89 62.11 -34.29
CA GLN A 103 34.66 62.12 -35.54
C GLN A 103 34.98 63.56 -35.99
N LYS A 104 34.01 64.48 -35.94
CA LYS A 104 34.25 65.90 -36.25
C LYS A 104 35.29 66.52 -35.31
N ILE A 105 35.24 66.14 -34.04
CA ILE A 105 36.21 66.60 -33.04
C ILE A 105 37.60 66.00 -33.36
N ALA A 106 37.68 64.71 -33.63
CA ALA A 106 38.91 64.03 -33.99
C ALA A 106 39.57 64.66 -35.23
N ASP A 107 38.79 64.91 -36.27
CA ASP A 107 39.24 65.55 -37.52
C ASP A 107 39.68 67.00 -37.26
N ARG A 108 38.87 67.80 -36.53
CA ARG A 108 39.15 69.21 -36.19
C ARG A 108 40.50 69.36 -35.49
N PHE A 109 40.84 68.40 -34.63
CA PHE A 109 42.06 68.44 -33.83
C PHE A 109 43.18 67.55 -34.38
N GLU A 110 43.01 66.92 -35.53
CA GLU A 110 44.01 66.03 -36.15
C GLU A 110 44.47 64.91 -35.19
N VAL A 111 43.52 64.24 -34.56
CA VAL A 111 43.78 63.11 -33.66
C VAL A 111 43.01 61.87 -34.08
N GLY A 112 43.51 60.70 -33.69
CA GLY A 112 42.75 59.47 -33.88
C GLY A 112 41.51 59.46 -32.99
N ILE A 113 40.34 59.06 -33.52
CA ILE A 113 39.11 58.89 -32.72
C ILE A 113 39.34 57.92 -31.54
N ASP A 114 40.21 56.94 -31.72
CA ASP A 114 40.63 55.99 -30.69
C ASP A 114 41.35 56.65 -29.52
N GLN A 115 42.09 57.72 -29.78
CA GLN A 115 42.73 58.53 -28.75
C GLN A 115 41.67 59.24 -27.89
N LEU A 116 40.59 59.73 -28.49
CA LEU A 116 39.48 60.35 -27.73
C LEU A 116 38.83 59.37 -26.76
N TYR A 117 38.59 58.12 -27.19
CA TYR A 117 38.09 57.06 -26.32
C TYR A 117 39.10 56.64 -25.24
N GLN A 118 40.40 56.65 -25.56
CA GLN A 118 41.44 56.33 -24.59
C GLN A 118 41.54 57.38 -23.49
N LEU A 119 41.42 58.65 -23.86
CA LEU A 119 41.51 59.80 -22.95
C LEU A 119 40.24 60.00 -22.12
N ASN A 120 39.08 59.60 -22.63
CA ASN A 120 37.78 59.85 -21.99
C ASN A 120 37.01 58.54 -21.81
N GLU A 121 37.20 57.89 -20.65
CA GLU A 121 36.51 56.65 -20.32
C GLU A 121 34.98 56.78 -20.13
N ASP A 122 34.48 58.01 -20.03
CA ASP A 122 33.05 58.32 -20.09
C ASP A 122 32.48 58.25 -21.51
N LEU A 123 33.33 58.11 -22.53
CA LEU A 123 32.94 57.84 -23.91
C LEU A 123 33.10 56.33 -24.19
N ASP A 124 32.05 55.68 -24.66
CA ASP A 124 32.06 54.25 -25.01
C ASP A 124 31.97 54.07 -26.53
N LYS A 125 32.89 53.27 -27.10
CA LYS A 125 32.89 52.87 -28.51
C LYS A 125 31.62 52.11 -28.92
N LYS A 126 30.95 51.44 -27.98
CA LYS A 126 29.77 50.59 -28.24
C LYS A 126 28.44 51.33 -28.20
N SER A 127 28.37 52.47 -27.52
CA SER A 127 27.17 53.32 -27.49
C SER A 127 27.44 54.56 -28.33
N ASN A 128 27.07 54.52 -29.60
CA ASN A 128 27.34 55.59 -30.56
C ASN A 128 26.69 56.96 -30.21
N ASP A 129 25.94 57.09 -29.10
CA ASP A 129 25.01 58.21 -28.83
C ASP A 129 24.94 58.70 -27.36
N GLN A 130 26.04 58.81 -26.61
CA GLN A 130 26.03 59.49 -25.29
C GLN A 130 27.00 60.65 -25.16
N ILE A 131 27.20 61.39 -26.24
CA ILE A 131 27.94 62.64 -26.22
C ILE A 131 26.93 63.74 -25.80
N LYS A 132 27.15 64.39 -24.66
CA LYS A 132 26.27 65.49 -24.20
C LYS A 132 26.81 66.82 -24.70
N ALA A 133 25.92 67.68 -25.22
CA ALA A 133 26.25 69.08 -25.42
C ALA A 133 26.82 69.65 -24.10
N ASP A 134 27.87 70.45 -24.21
CA ASP A 134 28.64 71.04 -23.11
C ASP A 134 29.49 70.07 -22.29
N GLN A 135 29.56 68.78 -22.64
CA GLN A 135 30.50 67.86 -22.02
C GLN A 135 31.93 68.22 -22.42
N LEU A 136 32.81 68.34 -21.42
CA LEU A 136 34.22 68.58 -21.62
C LEU A 136 34.97 67.24 -21.82
N ILE A 137 35.62 67.08 -22.97
CA ILE A 137 36.42 65.89 -23.30
C ILE A 137 37.87 66.27 -23.59
N ASN A 138 38.78 65.35 -23.35
CA ASN A 138 40.20 65.45 -23.66
C ASN A 138 40.46 65.08 -25.13
N ILE A 139 41.26 65.86 -25.86
CA ILE A 139 41.49 65.71 -27.31
C ILE A 139 42.95 65.41 -27.72
N LYS A 140 44.00 65.79 -26.97
CA LYS A 140 45.42 65.41 -27.21
C LYS A 140 46.16 65.14 -25.88
N GLU A 141 47.33 64.51 -25.98
CA GLU A 141 48.30 64.36 -24.89
C GLU A 141 49.46 65.37 -25.03
N VAL A 142 50.14 65.67 -23.93
CA VAL A 142 51.42 66.41 -23.92
C VAL A 142 52.53 65.42 -24.26
N ASP A 143 53.48 65.84 -25.11
CA ASP A 143 54.62 65.05 -25.61
C ASP A 143 55.19 64.02 -24.60
N ASN A 144 55.35 62.79 -25.09
CA ASN A 144 56.00 61.61 -24.47
C ASN A 144 55.27 60.94 -23.29
N SER A 145 54.06 60.45 -23.58
CA SER A 145 53.44 59.14 -23.26
C SER A 145 53.48 58.50 -21.87
N ASP A 146 54.33 58.94 -20.93
CA ASP A 146 54.55 58.32 -19.63
C ASP A 146 54.51 59.36 -18.51
N GLY A 147 53.88 59.03 -17.38
CA GLY A 147 53.81 59.91 -16.21
C GLY A 147 52.46 59.92 -15.52
N GLN A 148 52.32 60.83 -14.57
CA GLN A 148 51.09 61.06 -13.82
C GLN A 148 50.41 62.33 -14.34
N TYR A 149 49.08 62.28 -14.51
CA TYR A 149 48.28 63.36 -15.09
C TYR A 149 47.09 63.64 -14.20
N LEU A 150 46.84 64.93 -13.96
CA LEU A 150 45.61 65.41 -13.35
C LEU A 150 44.68 65.91 -14.46
N VAL A 151 43.36 65.69 -14.32
CA VAL A 151 42.31 66.06 -15.27
C VAL A 151 41.22 66.80 -14.51
N TRP A 152 40.63 67.84 -15.11
CA TRP A 152 39.60 68.68 -14.48
C TRP A 152 38.24 68.51 -15.14
N TYR A 153 37.18 68.87 -14.42
CA TYR A 153 35.81 68.96 -14.94
C TYR A 153 35.56 70.24 -15.72
N ASP A 154 36.24 71.32 -15.35
CA ASP A 154 35.97 72.67 -15.83
C ASP A 154 37.24 73.31 -16.43
N LYS A 155 37.02 74.25 -17.35
CA LYS A 155 38.08 75.02 -18.02
C LYS A 155 38.88 75.91 -17.05
N SER A 156 38.24 76.37 -15.96
CA SER A 156 38.88 77.14 -14.89
C SER A 156 39.74 76.30 -13.94
N ARG A 157 39.76 74.97 -14.14
CA ARG A 157 40.57 73.98 -13.43
C ARG A 157 40.44 74.06 -11.91
N THR A 158 39.22 74.27 -11.45
CA THR A 158 38.87 74.37 -10.02
C THR A 158 38.35 73.06 -9.43
N LYS A 159 37.82 72.14 -10.26
CA LYS A 159 37.36 70.81 -9.86
C LYS A 159 38.15 69.70 -10.59
N ILE A 160 38.85 68.85 -9.84
CA ILE A 160 39.56 67.69 -10.38
C ILE A 160 38.55 66.57 -10.71
N LYS A 161 38.65 66.03 -11.93
CA LYS A 161 37.90 64.87 -12.45
C LYS A 161 38.64 63.56 -12.19
N SER A 162 39.95 63.51 -12.46
CA SER A 162 40.73 62.27 -12.31
C SER A 162 42.24 62.46 -12.23
N HIS A 163 42.92 61.50 -11.62
CA HIS A 163 44.36 61.30 -11.60
C HIS A 163 44.66 59.97 -12.29
N LYS A 164 45.50 60.03 -13.32
CA LYS A 164 45.78 58.93 -14.22
C LYS A 164 47.28 58.74 -14.35
N THR A 165 47.71 57.49 -14.46
CA THR A 165 49.12 57.13 -14.62
C THR A 165 49.30 56.30 -15.90
N PHE A 166 50.35 56.62 -16.66
CA PHE A 166 50.71 55.94 -17.90
C PHE A 166 52.18 55.50 -17.86
N LYS A 167 52.47 54.33 -18.43
CA LYS A 167 53.80 53.75 -18.59
C LYS A 167 53.88 53.03 -19.94
N ASN A 168 54.93 53.28 -20.71
CA ASN A 168 55.09 52.91 -22.11
C ASN A 168 53.83 53.22 -22.96
N SER A 169 53.28 54.42 -22.83
CA SER A 169 52.05 54.86 -23.53
C SER A 169 50.80 54.02 -23.22
N LYS A 170 50.82 53.23 -22.14
CA LYS A 170 49.70 52.36 -21.71
C LYS A 170 49.25 52.72 -20.30
N ARG A 171 47.96 52.50 -20.03
CA ARG A 171 47.37 52.71 -18.69
C ARG A 171 48.10 51.82 -17.68
N SER A 172 48.58 52.41 -16.59
CA SER A 172 49.35 51.71 -15.58
C SER A 172 49.09 52.28 -14.20
N GLY A 173 49.19 51.47 -13.16
CA GLY A 173 49.05 51.91 -11.77
C GLY A 173 47.61 52.22 -11.37
N LYS A 174 47.46 52.93 -10.24
CA LYS A 174 46.15 53.28 -9.67
C LYS A 174 45.63 54.57 -10.26
N TRP A 175 44.44 54.52 -10.82
CA TRP A 175 43.71 55.68 -11.31
C TRP A 175 42.63 56.05 -10.29
N THR A 176 42.53 57.33 -9.98
CA THR A 176 41.54 57.87 -9.04
C THR A 176 40.65 58.87 -9.76
N PHE A 177 39.35 58.81 -9.52
CA PHE A 177 38.37 59.74 -10.07
C PHE A 177 37.62 60.34 -8.91
N TRP A 178 37.24 61.61 -9.03
CA TRP A 178 36.48 62.33 -8.02
C TRP A 178 35.13 62.75 -8.59
N HIS A 179 34.11 62.81 -7.72
CA HIS A 179 32.83 63.46 -8.01
C HIS A 179 33.03 64.98 -8.05
N GLU A 180 32.08 65.73 -8.62
CA GLU A 180 32.16 67.21 -8.65
C GLU A 180 32.27 67.85 -7.26
N ASN A 181 31.76 67.20 -6.22
CA ASN A 181 31.88 67.64 -4.82
C ASN A 181 33.26 67.36 -4.19
N SER A 182 34.22 66.89 -5.00
CA SER A 182 35.59 66.51 -4.62
C SER A 182 35.73 65.27 -3.72
N ASN A 183 34.66 64.52 -3.48
CA ASN A 183 34.76 63.19 -2.87
C ASN A 183 35.24 62.18 -3.93
N VAL A 184 35.98 61.15 -3.53
CA VAL A 184 36.40 60.09 -4.47
C VAL A 184 35.16 59.44 -5.07
N ALA A 185 35.10 59.36 -6.40
CA ALA A 185 34.07 58.65 -7.13
C ALA A 185 34.45 57.19 -7.33
N ARG A 186 35.64 56.91 -7.87
CA ARG A 186 36.14 55.54 -8.09
C ARG A 186 37.65 55.48 -8.00
N LYS A 187 38.16 54.33 -7.59
CA LYS A 187 39.57 53.91 -7.67
C LYS A 187 39.66 52.64 -8.49
N MET A 188 40.63 52.56 -9.38
CA MET A 188 40.79 51.42 -10.30
C MET A 188 42.26 51.19 -10.62
N SER A 189 42.65 49.93 -10.78
CA SER A 189 44.05 49.55 -11.05
C SER A 189 44.22 49.07 -12.49
N TYR A 190 45.32 49.50 -13.12
CA TYR A 190 45.69 49.11 -14.48
C TYR A 190 47.10 48.51 -14.51
N ASN A 191 47.29 47.53 -15.40
CA ASN A 191 48.57 46.94 -15.73
C ASN A 191 48.66 46.77 -17.25
N ASN A 192 49.69 47.35 -17.89
CA ASN A 192 49.91 47.28 -19.34
C ASN A 192 48.68 47.59 -20.21
N GLY A 193 47.86 48.56 -19.81
CA GLY A 193 46.67 49.00 -20.53
C GLY A 193 45.37 48.32 -20.11
N GLN A 194 45.44 47.20 -19.38
CA GLN A 194 44.28 46.41 -18.95
C GLN A 194 43.92 46.69 -17.49
N LYS A 195 42.64 46.58 -17.14
CA LYS A 195 42.20 46.60 -15.74
C LYS A 195 42.72 45.35 -15.04
N ASP A 196 43.56 45.54 -14.03
CA ASP A 196 44.20 44.48 -13.24
C ASP A 196 44.45 45.02 -11.83
N GLY A 197 43.81 44.40 -10.83
CA GLY A 197 43.85 44.78 -9.42
C GLY A 197 42.54 45.37 -8.87
N ASP A 198 42.64 46.07 -7.75
CA ASP A 198 41.49 46.53 -6.97
C ASP A 198 40.64 47.58 -7.70
N TYR A 199 39.32 47.49 -7.47
CA TYR A 199 38.31 48.44 -7.92
C TYR A 199 37.37 48.79 -6.77
N VAL A 200 37.14 50.09 -6.58
CA VAL A 200 36.17 50.60 -5.60
C VAL A 200 35.41 51.77 -6.22
N PHE A 201 34.09 51.77 -6.10
CA PHE A 201 33.19 52.85 -6.50
C PHE A 201 32.44 53.36 -5.27
N TYR A 202 32.28 54.67 -5.16
CA TYR A 202 31.72 55.35 -4.00
C TYR A 202 30.48 56.19 -4.39
N PHE A 203 29.53 56.30 -3.47
CA PHE A 203 28.45 57.29 -3.55
C PHE A 203 28.99 58.72 -3.37
N GLN A 204 28.17 59.74 -3.68
CA GLN A 204 28.58 61.14 -3.56
C GLN A 204 28.93 61.55 -2.12
N ASP A 205 28.38 60.89 -1.11
CA ASP A 205 28.70 61.12 0.31
C ASP A 205 30.01 60.45 0.76
N GLY A 206 30.66 59.68 -0.11
CA GLY A 206 31.91 58.96 0.18
C GLY A 206 31.73 57.54 0.71
N SER A 207 30.50 57.07 0.93
CA SER A 207 30.24 55.66 1.29
C SER A 207 30.53 54.73 0.11
N LYS A 208 31.05 53.52 0.38
CA LYS A 208 31.36 52.54 -0.68
C LYS A 208 30.07 52.03 -1.32
N LYS A 209 29.97 52.12 -2.64
CA LYS A 209 28.85 51.63 -3.46
C LYS A 209 29.10 50.24 -4.02
N GLU A 210 30.29 49.98 -4.54
CA GLU A 210 30.67 48.71 -5.14
C GLU A 210 32.18 48.51 -4.99
N GLU A 211 32.64 47.30 -4.70
CA GLU A 211 34.05 46.94 -4.66
C GLU A 211 34.28 45.52 -5.20
N GLY A 212 35.49 45.29 -5.70
CA GLY A 212 35.95 44.00 -6.20
C GLY A 212 37.30 44.12 -6.90
N SER A 213 37.68 43.10 -7.65
CA SER A 213 38.94 43.07 -8.40
C SER A 213 38.73 42.78 -9.89
N TRP A 214 39.69 43.24 -10.69
CA TRP A 214 39.81 42.94 -12.11
C TRP A 214 41.07 42.14 -12.38
N LYS A 215 41.03 41.25 -13.37
CA LYS A 215 42.19 40.55 -13.92
C LYS A 215 42.07 40.55 -15.44
N ASN A 216 43.04 41.13 -16.16
CA ASN A 216 43.07 41.18 -17.62
C ASN A 216 41.73 41.65 -18.24
N ASP A 217 41.21 42.80 -17.78
CA ASP A 217 39.93 43.40 -18.21
C ASP A 217 38.66 42.59 -17.87
N LYS A 218 38.77 41.56 -17.03
CA LYS A 218 37.64 40.74 -16.57
C LYS A 218 37.46 40.88 -15.06
N ARG A 219 36.21 40.95 -14.58
CA ARG A 219 35.92 40.89 -13.15
C ARG A 219 36.42 39.55 -12.58
N ASP A 220 37.08 39.57 -11.44
CA ASP A 220 37.66 38.38 -10.84
C ASP A 220 37.64 38.51 -9.31
N GLY A 221 37.39 37.43 -8.58
CA GLY A 221 37.26 37.43 -7.12
C GLY A 221 35.91 37.92 -6.59
N LEU A 222 35.86 38.26 -5.30
CA LEU A 222 34.65 38.70 -4.60
C LEU A 222 34.24 40.10 -5.06
N TRP A 223 32.95 40.28 -5.32
CA TRP A 223 32.34 41.57 -5.63
C TRP A 223 31.23 41.86 -4.64
N VAL A 224 31.28 43.03 -4.03
CA VAL A 224 30.31 43.50 -3.03
C VAL A 224 29.69 44.80 -3.52
N GLN A 225 28.37 44.90 -3.41
CA GLN A 225 27.59 46.10 -3.68
C GLN A 225 26.81 46.47 -2.41
N ASN A 226 26.89 47.73 -2.01
CA ASN A 226 26.22 48.25 -0.83
C ASN A 226 25.12 49.26 -1.20
N LEU A 227 24.18 49.45 -0.28
CA LEU A 227 23.19 50.53 -0.27
C LEU A 227 23.83 51.81 0.27
N LYS A 228 23.17 52.95 0.07
CA LYS A 228 23.66 54.27 0.51
C LYS A 228 23.83 54.36 2.04
N ASN A 229 23.05 53.59 2.79
CA ASN A 229 23.15 53.49 4.25
C ASN A 229 24.33 52.61 4.73
N GLY A 230 25.11 52.02 3.83
CA GLY A 230 26.24 51.13 4.14
C GLY A 230 25.88 49.65 4.17
N ASN A 231 24.60 49.30 4.19
CA ASN A 231 24.15 47.90 4.26
C ASN A 231 24.48 47.17 2.96
N LYS A 232 24.82 45.88 3.06
CA LYS A 232 25.04 45.05 1.87
C LYS A 232 23.76 44.98 1.06
N LYS A 233 23.88 45.21 -0.24
CA LYS A 233 22.80 45.00 -1.21
C LYS A 233 22.95 43.63 -1.87
N LYS A 234 24.17 43.31 -2.29
CA LYS A 234 24.48 42.11 -3.08
C LYS A 234 25.95 41.77 -3.01
N GLU A 235 26.27 40.48 -2.97
CA GLU A 235 27.65 40.02 -3.13
C GLU A 235 27.73 38.69 -3.89
N GLY A 236 28.90 38.38 -4.41
CA GLY A 236 29.22 37.10 -5.02
C GLY A 236 30.55 37.14 -5.76
N THR A 237 30.97 35.99 -6.28
CA THR A 237 32.29 35.85 -6.90
C THR A 237 32.18 35.89 -8.43
N TYR A 238 33.18 36.49 -9.08
CA TYR A 238 33.46 36.31 -10.50
C TYR A 238 34.72 35.47 -10.67
N LEU A 239 34.70 34.59 -11.66
CA LEU A 239 35.87 33.87 -12.15
C LEU A 239 36.00 34.17 -13.64
N ASN A 240 37.11 34.79 -14.06
CA ASN A 240 37.36 35.15 -15.47
C ASN A 240 36.19 35.95 -16.12
N GLY A 241 35.59 36.88 -15.38
CA GLY A 241 34.50 37.73 -15.84
C GLY A 241 33.12 37.09 -15.84
N LYS A 242 33.00 35.84 -15.40
CA LYS A 242 31.72 35.12 -15.27
C LYS A 242 31.36 34.96 -13.80
N LYS A 243 30.09 35.12 -13.44
CA LYS A 243 29.60 34.82 -12.10
C LYS A 243 29.82 33.34 -11.81
N ASP A 244 30.37 33.06 -10.64
CA ASP A 244 30.72 31.73 -10.21
C ASP A 244 30.58 31.66 -8.68
N GLY A 245 30.01 30.57 -8.15
CA GLY A 245 29.67 30.43 -6.73
C GLY A 245 28.36 31.11 -6.31
N VAL A 246 28.16 31.26 -5.00
CA VAL A 246 26.90 31.77 -4.42
C VAL A 246 26.85 33.29 -4.46
N TRP A 247 25.78 33.81 -5.05
CA TRP A 247 25.44 35.21 -5.11
C TRP A 247 24.27 35.52 -4.18
N THR A 248 24.51 36.30 -3.13
CA THR A 248 23.52 36.65 -2.10
C THR A 248 23.02 38.06 -2.31
N THR A 249 21.72 38.28 -2.13
CA THR A 249 21.08 39.60 -2.18
C THR A 249 20.30 39.81 -0.90
N TRP A 250 20.43 40.99 -0.28
CA TRP A 250 19.69 41.39 0.92
C TRP A 250 18.62 42.42 0.59
N ASN A 251 17.57 42.49 1.40
CA ASN A 251 16.58 43.56 1.34
C ASN A 251 17.05 44.78 2.16
N ASP A 252 16.21 45.81 2.18
CA ASP A 252 16.41 47.05 2.94
C ASP A 252 16.47 46.87 4.46
N LYS A 253 15.94 45.75 4.98
CA LYS A 253 15.99 45.34 6.38
C LYS A 253 17.16 44.39 6.72
N GLU A 254 18.16 44.27 5.84
CA GLU A 254 19.32 43.39 6.01
C GLU A 254 19.01 41.89 6.06
N LEU A 255 17.79 41.49 5.69
CA LEU A 255 17.40 40.09 5.58
C LEU A 255 17.73 39.59 4.18
N ILE A 256 18.22 38.35 4.07
CA ILE A 256 18.55 37.74 2.79
C ILE A 256 17.26 37.61 1.97
N SER A 257 17.18 38.18 0.78
CA SER A 257 16.03 38.05 -0.11
C SER A 257 16.18 36.88 -1.10
N SER A 258 17.41 36.64 -1.56
CA SER A 258 17.70 35.53 -2.48
C SER A 258 19.17 35.12 -2.48
N LYS A 259 19.42 33.86 -2.81
CA LYS A 259 20.74 33.32 -3.15
C LYS A 259 20.67 32.65 -4.52
N TYR A 260 21.70 32.79 -5.34
CA TYR A 260 21.82 32.10 -6.62
C TYR A 260 23.18 31.41 -6.67
N LEU A 261 23.21 30.10 -6.90
CA LEU A 261 24.44 29.39 -7.22
C LEU A 261 24.69 29.52 -8.71
N TYR A 262 25.78 30.18 -9.09
CA TYR A 262 26.22 30.30 -10.47
C TYR A 262 27.38 29.37 -10.78
N GLU A 263 27.37 28.79 -11.97
CA GLU A 263 28.53 28.17 -12.60
C GLU A 263 28.68 28.78 -13.99
N ASN A 264 29.78 29.49 -14.24
CA ASN A 264 30.04 30.13 -15.54
C ASN A 264 28.87 31.01 -16.08
N ASN A 265 28.32 31.91 -15.26
CA ASN A 265 27.12 32.73 -15.53
C ASN A 265 25.78 31.97 -15.61
N LYS A 266 25.75 30.64 -15.55
CA LYS A 266 24.49 29.86 -15.53
C LYS A 266 24.02 29.68 -14.09
N VAL A 267 22.72 29.87 -13.86
CA VAL A 267 22.11 29.57 -12.56
C VAL A 267 21.95 28.06 -12.45
N ILE A 268 22.67 27.46 -11.51
CA ILE A 268 22.54 26.04 -11.15
C ILE A 268 21.46 25.86 -10.09
N ASP A 269 21.34 26.84 -9.20
CA ASP A 269 20.40 26.78 -8.10
C ASP A 269 19.96 28.17 -7.65
N LYS A 270 18.77 28.25 -7.07
CA LYS A 270 18.23 29.51 -6.54
C LYS A 270 17.44 29.28 -5.27
N TRP A 271 17.73 30.09 -4.26
CA TRP A 271 16.95 30.23 -3.04
C TRP A 271 16.25 31.57 -3.02
N ALA A 272 14.99 31.59 -2.61
CA ALA A 272 14.23 32.81 -2.37
C ALA A 272 13.61 32.77 -0.98
N PHE A 273 13.73 33.88 -0.26
CA PHE A 273 13.27 34.06 1.11
C PHE A 273 12.24 35.19 1.10
N LYS A 274 10.98 34.86 1.38
CA LYS A 274 9.88 35.81 1.38
C LYS A 274 9.46 36.10 2.80
N TYR A 275 9.61 37.37 3.18
CA TYR A 275 9.20 37.86 4.49
C TYR A 275 7.87 38.59 4.38
N SER A 276 6.99 38.39 5.36
CA SER A 276 5.85 39.27 5.62
C SER A 276 6.00 39.91 6.99
N PHE A 277 5.44 41.10 7.17
CA PHE A 277 5.57 41.88 8.40
C PHE A 277 4.19 42.33 8.89
N TYR A 278 4.07 42.48 10.20
CA TYR A 278 2.93 43.15 10.83
C TYR A 278 3.00 44.67 10.60
N GLY A 279 1.90 45.38 10.86
CA GLY A 279 1.83 46.85 10.74
C GLY A 279 2.84 47.57 11.65
N ASN A 280 3.24 46.94 12.75
CA ASN A 280 4.27 47.42 13.68
C ASN A 280 5.72 47.19 13.19
N GLY A 281 5.91 46.56 12.03
CA GLY A 281 7.21 46.29 11.42
C GLY A 281 7.89 44.99 11.84
N LYS A 282 7.38 44.26 12.85
CA LYS A 282 7.88 42.95 13.29
C LYS A 282 7.59 41.87 12.24
N GLU A 283 8.45 40.86 12.19
CA GLU A 283 8.29 39.71 11.29
C GLU A 283 7.01 38.96 11.62
N LYS A 284 6.26 38.60 10.57
CA LYS A 284 5.04 37.80 10.65
C LYS A 284 5.28 36.39 10.12
N SER A 285 6.01 36.28 9.01
CA SER A 285 6.40 34.99 8.46
C SER A 285 7.62 35.06 7.57
N LEU A 286 8.34 33.94 7.52
CA LEU A 286 9.43 33.64 6.62
C LEU A 286 9.05 32.40 5.81
N LYS A 287 9.08 32.53 4.49
CA LYS A 287 8.94 31.42 3.56
C LYS A 287 10.19 31.25 2.72
N SER A 288 10.92 30.16 2.94
CA SER A 288 12.12 29.80 2.18
C SER A 288 11.78 28.82 1.06
N THR A 289 12.36 29.03 -0.12
CA THR A 289 12.15 28.15 -1.28
C THR A 289 13.45 27.93 -2.05
N ARG A 290 13.63 26.73 -2.60
CA ARG A 290 14.70 26.39 -3.55
C ARG A 290 14.08 25.92 -4.85
N ASN A 291 14.48 26.52 -5.97
CA ASN A 291 13.90 26.23 -7.29
C ASN A 291 12.36 26.24 -7.34
N ASN A 292 11.73 27.18 -6.63
CA ASN A 292 10.27 27.34 -6.49
C ASN A 292 9.54 26.27 -5.65
N LYS A 293 10.24 25.36 -4.97
CA LYS A 293 9.67 24.44 -3.97
C LYS A 293 10.05 24.87 -2.56
N LEU A 294 9.26 24.50 -1.54
CA LEU A 294 9.63 24.73 -0.14
C LEU A 294 10.95 24.03 0.17
N ASP A 295 11.91 24.79 0.70
CA ASP A 295 13.24 24.27 1.01
C ASP A 295 13.89 25.22 2.02
N GLY A 296 14.38 24.68 3.13
CA GLY A 296 14.86 25.45 4.27
C GLY A 296 13.74 25.88 5.23
N ASP A 297 14.08 26.81 6.11
CA ASP A 297 13.24 27.20 7.25
C ASP A 297 11.95 27.91 6.83
N GLN A 298 10.86 27.49 7.45
CA GLN A 298 9.55 28.10 7.41
C GLN A 298 9.17 28.49 8.83
N SER A 299 8.94 29.78 9.06
CA SER A 299 8.70 30.28 10.39
C SER A 299 7.55 31.27 10.37
N GLU A 300 6.73 31.25 11.42
CA GLU A 300 5.72 32.26 11.70
C GLU A 300 5.93 32.81 13.11
N TRP A 301 5.62 34.08 13.30
CA TRP A 301 5.69 34.75 14.59
C TRP A 301 4.35 35.39 14.93
N TYR A 302 4.03 35.48 16.22
CA TYR A 302 2.96 36.30 16.75
C TYR A 302 3.31 37.79 16.65
N GLU A 303 2.30 38.66 16.75
CA GLU A 303 2.51 40.11 16.68
C GLU A 303 3.37 40.65 17.85
N ASN A 304 3.40 39.93 18.97
CA ASN A 304 4.29 40.21 20.10
C ASN A 304 5.78 39.91 19.78
N GLY A 305 6.07 39.22 18.67
CA GLY A 305 7.41 38.85 18.20
C GLY A 305 7.85 37.44 18.64
N GLN A 306 7.02 36.73 19.39
CA GLN A 306 7.31 35.36 19.77
C GLN A 306 7.08 34.42 18.60
N ILE A 307 7.96 33.42 18.44
CA ILE A 307 7.76 32.38 17.45
C ILE A 307 6.46 31.63 17.71
N LYS A 308 5.71 31.41 16.62
CA LYS A 308 4.42 30.71 16.61
C LYS A 308 4.61 29.31 16.07
N SER A 309 5.33 29.18 14.97
CA SER A 309 5.68 27.90 14.37
C SER A 309 7.03 27.96 13.67
N ASN A 310 7.70 26.82 13.62
CA ASN A 310 8.97 26.65 12.92
C ASN A 310 9.06 25.23 12.36
N GLY A 311 9.57 25.09 11.14
CA GLY A 311 9.84 23.80 10.55
C GLY A 311 10.70 23.93 9.30
N ASN A 312 11.41 22.85 8.96
CA ASN A 312 12.29 22.82 7.80
C ASN A 312 11.72 21.89 6.72
N TYR A 313 11.95 22.25 5.46
CA TYR A 313 11.55 21.44 4.32
C TYR A 313 12.77 21.11 3.47
N THR A 314 12.80 19.90 2.92
CA THR A 314 13.77 19.48 1.89
C THR A 314 12.98 19.11 0.63
N LEU A 315 13.21 19.83 -0.48
CA LEU A 315 12.57 19.58 -1.79
C LEU A 315 11.02 19.54 -1.76
N GLY A 316 10.40 20.25 -0.83
CA GLY A 316 8.94 20.35 -0.68
C GLY A 316 8.34 19.41 0.36
N LEU A 317 9.14 18.60 1.05
CA LEU A 317 8.70 17.66 2.09
C LEU A 317 9.22 18.11 3.46
N GLU A 318 8.44 17.92 4.51
CA GLU A 318 8.81 18.16 5.90
C GLU A 318 10.04 17.31 6.28
N ASP A 319 11.06 17.94 6.86
CA ASP A 319 12.32 17.29 7.21
C ASP A 319 12.92 17.92 8.47
N GLY A 320 13.02 17.14 9.55
CA GLY A 320 13.44 17.60 10.87
C GLY A 320 12.29 17.97 11.79
N ASP A 321 12.59 18.83 12.78
CA ASP A 321 11.65 19.21 13.84
C ASP A 321 10.65 20.26 13.36
N PHE A 322 9.37 20.00 13.63
CA PHE A 322 8.26 20.94 13.46
C PHE A 322 7.72 21.30 14.83
N GLU A 323 7.88 22.56 15.18
CA GLU A 323 7.62 23.10 16.51
C GLU A 323 6.51 24.15 16.42
N LEU A 324 5.64 24.15 17.42
CA LEU A 324 4.54 25.09 17.58
C LEU A 324 4.57 25.62 19.01
N TRP A 325 4.28 26.90 19.20
CA TRP A 325 4.24 27.55 20.51
C TRP A 325 2.94 28.32 20.71
N TYR A 326 2.50 28.40 21.97
CA TYR A 326 1.48 29.31 22.44
C TYR A 326 1.99 30.75 22.46
N GLU A 327 1.10 31.74 22.43
CA GLU A 327 1.48 33.17 22.44
C GLU A 327 2.25 33.61 23.70
N ASN A 328 2.21 32.79 24.78
CA ASN A 328 2.84 33.05 26.07
C ASN A 328 4.31 32.58 26.21
N GLY A 329 4.83 31.80 25.26
CA GLY A 329 6.21 31.28 25.29
C GLY A 329 6.28 29.77 25.28
N GLN A 330 5.25 29.12 25.79
CA GLN A 330 5.24 27.68 26.02
C GLN A 330 5.07 26.93 24.71
N GLN A 331 5.82 25.85 24.56
CA GLN A 331 5.71 24.99 23.39
C GLN A 331 4.35 24.29 23.41
N THR A 332 3.64 24.24 22.30
CA THR A 332 2.40 23.48 22.12
C THR A 332 2.70 22.08 21.63
N SER A 333 3.61 21.95 20.67
CA SER A 333 4.02 20.67 20.12
C SER A 333 5.40 20.70 19.49
N LYS A 334 6.02 19.52 19.40
CA LYS A 334 7.28 19.28 18.70
C LYS A 334 7.23 17.88 18.10
N ASN A 335 7.28 17.84 16.78
CA ASN A 335 7.10 16.63 15.98
C ASN A 335 8.28 16.48 15.01
N THR A 336 8.89 15.30 14.97
CA THR A 336 10.00 15.03 14.05
C THR A 336 9.46 14.41 12.75
N TYR A 337 9.87 14.95 11.60
CA TYR A 337 9.54 14.43 10.27
C TYR A 337 10.79 13.98 9.52
N LEU A 338 10.65 12.93 8.72
CA LEU A 338 11.65 12.50 7.75
C LEU A 338 10.98 12.32 6.40
N LYS A 339 11.34 13.17 5.42
CA LYS A 339 10.78 13.15 4.05
C LYS A 339 9.23 13.16 4.03
N GLY A 340 8.62 13.98 4.87
CA GLY A 340 7.16 14.17 4.94
C GLY A 340 6.41 13.18 5.85
N ALA A 341 7.08 12.17 6.40
CA ALA A 341 6.47 11.22 7.34
C ALA A 341 6.93 11.50 8.79
N LEU A 342 6.01 11.49 9.75
CA LEU A 342 6.33 11.51 11.18
C LEU A 342 7.28 10.36 11.52
N SER A 343 8.45 10.68 12.05
CA SER A 343 9.48 9.69 12.36
C SER A 343 10.35 10.19 13.51
N GLY A 344 10.30 9.50 14.64
CA GLY A 344 10.90 9.92 15.90
C GLY A 344 9.85 10.35 16.92
N GLU A 345 10.23 11.25 17.81
CA GLU A 345 9.37 11.70 18.91
C GLU A 345 8.35 12.74 18.44
N ALA A 346 7.13 12.61 18.95
CA ALA A 346 6.05 13.56 18.89
C ALA A 346 5.61 13.89 20.32
N ASN A 347 5.68 15.16 20.68
CA ASN A 347 5.36 15.63 22.02
C ASN A 347 4.34 16.78 21.94
N THR A 348 3.41 16.82 22.90
CA THR A 348 2.53 17.98 23.13
C THR A 348 2.60 18.44 24.57
N TRP A 349 2.30 19.70 24.82
CA TRP A 349 2.27 20.30 26.15
C TRP A 349 1.02 21.17 26.29
N TYR A 350 0.55 21.28 27.52
CA TYR A 350 -0.48 22.22 27.93
C TYR A 350 0.06 23.65 27.94
N GLU A 351 -0.83 24.64 27.90
CA GLU A 351 -0.48 26.07 27.92
C GLU A 351 0.27 26.48 29.21
N ASN A 352 0.12 25.72 30.30
CA ASN A 352 0.86 25.90 31.55
C ASN A 352 2.30 25.33 31.52
N GLY A 353 2.71 24.72 30.41
CA GLY A 353 4.04 24.13 30.20
C GLY A 353 4.17 22.67 30.64
N ASN A 354 3.16 22.08 31.28
CA ASN A 354 3.17 20.66 31.61
C ASN A 354 3.04 19.82 30.35
N LYS A 355 3.83 18.75 30.25
CA LYS A 355 3.73 17.81 29.13
C LYS A 355 2.34 17.19 29.11
N GLU A 356 1.71 17.09 27.94
CA GLU A 356 0.39 16.51 27.74
C GLU A 356 0.51 15.10 27.15
N THR A 357 1.31 14.95 26.09
CA THR A 357 1.58 13.65 25.46
C THR A 357 3.03 13.50 25.02
N HIS A 358 3.48 12.26 24.97
CA HIS A 358 4.72 11.81 24.35
C HIS A 358 4.43 10.52 23.58
N LEU A 359 4.83 10.45 22.32
CA LEU A 359 4.57 9.34 21.43
C LEU A 359 5.69 9.20 20.39
N ASN A 360 6.10 7.95 20.12
CA ASN A 360 7.05 7.66 19.06
C ASN A 360 6.37 7.20 17.77
N TYR A 361 6.91 7.65 16.64
CA TYR A 361 6.52 7.27 15.30
C TYR A 361 7.71 6.66 14.54
N GLU A 362 7.41 5.68 13.70
CA GLU A 362 8.34 5.11 12.72
C GLU A 362 7.66 5.15 11.36
N ASN A 363 8.16 6.01 10.45
CA ASN A 363 7.62 6.18 9.09
C ASN A 363 6.08 6.41 9.06
N GLY A 364 5.56 7.24 9.96
CA GLY A 364 4.14 7.58 10.06
C GLY A 364 3.29 6.61 10.89
N VAL A 365 3.86 5.50 11.36
CA VAL A 365 3.18 4.50 12.19
C VAL A 365 3.54 4.72 13.66
N LYS A 366 2.57 4.71 14.57
CA LYS A 366 2.83 4.78 16.01
C LYS A 366 3.58 3.52 16.45
N ASN A 367 4.79 3.68 16.95
CA ASN A 367 5.64 2.57 17.37
C ASN A 367 6.60 3.03 18.48
N GLY A 368 6.64 2.31 19.60
CA GLY A 368 7.47 2.67 20.76
C GLY A 368 6.67 3.21 21.94
N ILE A 369 7.34 3.96 22.83
CA ILE A 369 6.77 4.40 24.10
C ILE A 369 5.66 5.43 23.87
N PHE A 370 4.61 5.36 24.67
CA PHE A 370 3.57 6.37 24.77
C PHE A 370 3.28 6.72 26.22
N SER A 371 3.14 8.00 26.49
CA SER A 371 2.74 8.52 27.80
C SER A 371 1.82 9.72 27.61
N ASP A 372 0.86 9.88 28.52
CA ASP A 372 0.08 11.10 28.64
C ASP A 372 -0.13 11.50 30.10
N TRP A 373 -0.38 12.79 30.30
CA TRP A 373 -0.51 13.40 31.61
C TRP A 373 -1.80 14.20 31.70
N TYR A 374 -2.24 14.47 32.92
CA TYR A 374 -3.25 15.47 33.21
C TYR A 374 -2.63 16.88 33.19
N GLU A 375 -3.47 17.91 33.04
CA GLU A 375 -3.05 19.31 33.04
C GLU A 375 -2.29 19.73 34.32
N ASN A 376 -2.56 19.09 35.46
CA ASN A 376 -1.83 19.29 36.71
C ASN A 376 -0.42 18.66 36.74
N GLY A 377 0.01 18.01 35.66
CA GLY A 377 1.31 17.34 35.53
C GLY A 377 1.33 15.90 36.04
N GLN A 378 0.25 15.39 36.64
CA GLN A 378 0.17 14.00 37.08
C GLN A 378 0.07 13.08 35.86
N MET A 379 0.92 12.05 35.80
CA MET A 379 0.86 11.05 34.73
C MET A 379 -0.50 10.35 34.76
N ARG A 380 -1.16 10.28 33.60
CA ARG A 380 -2.51 9.72 33.45
C ARG A 380 -2.40 8.27 32.96
N GLN A 381 -1.57 8.00 31.97
CA GLN A 381 -1.22 6.65 31.56
C GLN A 381 0.12 6.59 30.80
N GLU A 382 0.71 5.40 30.80
CA GLU A 382 1.87 5.07 29.99
C GLU A 382 1.72 3.67 29.39
N GLY A 383 2.45 3.41 28.32
CA GLY A 383 2.45 2.13 27.63
C GLY A 383 3.35 2.17 26.41
N LYS A 384 3.05 1.29 25.45
CA LYS A 384 3.75 1.27 24.16
C LYS A 384 2.77 1.03 23.01
N TYR A 385 3.06 1.62 21.87
CA TYR A 385 2.47 1.23 20.61
C TYR A 385 3.37 0.20 19.91
N VAL A 386 2.76 -0.81 19.30
CA VAL A 386 3.41 -1.69 18.33
C VAL A 386 2.53 -1.69 17.09
N ASN A 387 3.02 -1.11 15.99
CA ASN A 387 2.27 -1.00 14.73
C ASN A 387 0.86 -0.42 14.90
N ASN A 388 0.73 0.75 15.52
CA ASN A 388 -0.53 1.42 15.88
C ASN A 388 -1.42 0.72 16.94
N GLU A 389 -1.08 -0.48 17.42
CA GLU A 389 -1.79 -1.13 18.53
C GLU A 389 -1.21 -0.68 19.87
N PHE A 390 -2.06 -0.14 20.76
CA PHE A 390 -1.64 0.34 22.09
C PHE A 390 -1.69 -0.78 23.13
N PHE A 391 -0.62 -0.88 23.92
CA PHE A 391 -0.50 -1.75 25.08
C PHE A 391 -0.29 -0.88 26.32
N LEU A 392 -1.30 -0.82 27.18
CA LEU A 392 -1.25 -0.08 28.44
C LEU A 392 -0.24 -0.73 29.40
N SER A 393 0.60 0.05 30.05
CA SER A 393 1.43 -0.43 31.17
C SER A 393 0.84 0.04 32.49
N THR A 394 0.75 1.34 32.70
CA THR A 394 0.28 1.88 33.99
C THR A 394 -0.73 2.98 33.74
N ARG A 395 -1.76 3.06 34.58
CA ARG A 395 -2.77 4.13 34.57
C ARG A 395 -2.96 4.66 35.97
N TRP A 396 -3.09 5.97 36.12
CA TRP A 396 -3.34 6.63 37.40
C TRP A 396 -4.60 7.50 37.33
N ASN A 397 -5.16 7.83 38.50
CA ASN A 397 -6.16 8.89 38.65
C ASN A 397 -5.48 10.27 38.76
N LYS A 398 -6.29 11.34 38.88
CA LYS A 398 -5.79 12.72 38.95
C LYS A 398 -4.98 13.01 40.22
N GLU A 399 -5.18 12.21 41.27
CA GLU A 399 -4.51 12.31 42.58
C GLU A 399 -3.22 11.45 42.66
N GLY A 400 -2.88 10.71 41.60
CA GLY A 400 -1.69 9.85 41.54
C GLY A 400 -1.86 8.44 42.10
N GLY A 401 -3.08 8.03 42.46
CA GLY A 401 -3.42 6.64 42.78
C GLY A 401 -3.39 5.75 41.54
N ILE A 402 -2.70 4.61 41.63
CA ILE A 402 -2.58 3.64 40.54
C ILE A 402 -3.91 2.90 40.35
N LEU A 403 -4.43 2.93 39.11
CA LEU A 403 -5.65 2.26 38.68
C LEU A 403 -5.36 0.95 37.95
N ILE A 404 -4.31 0.92 37.13
CA ILE A 404 -3.81 -0.25 36.39
C ILE A 404 -2.29 -0.27 36.57
N LYS A 405 -1.72 -1.45 36.82
CA LYS A 405 -0.27 -1.62 37.02
C LYS A 405 0.25 -2.77 36.17
N ASP A 406 1.40 -2.60 35.52
CA ASP A 406 2.08 -3.65 34.73
C ASP A 406 1.16 -4.30 33.68
N GLY A 407 0.29 -3.48 33.07
CA GLY A 407 -0.67 -3.85 32.04
C GLY A 407 -1.86 -4.67 32.53
N SER A 408 -1.99 -4.87 33.85
CA SER A 408 -3.03 -5.71 34.43
C SER A 408 -3.79 -5.00 35.55
N GLY A 409 -5.12 -5.11 35.54
CA GLY A 409 -5.94 -4.53 36.60
C GLY A 409 -7.36 -4.25 36.17
N LYS A 410 -8.19 -3.88 37.16
CA LYS A 410 -9.58 -3.46 36.97
C LYS A 410 -9.77 -2.06 37.48
N TRP A 411 -10.37 -1.22 36.65
CA TRP A 411 -10.70 0.15 36.97
C TRP A 411 -12.19 0.37 36.71
N ALA A 412 -12.91 1.01 37.64
CA ALA A 412 -14.34 1.24 37.51
C ALA A 412 -14.71 2.68 37.88
N GLY A 413 -15.59 3.29 37.08
CA GLY A 413 -16.26 4.53 37.41
C GLY A 413 -17.46 4.25 38.28
N LYS A 414 -17.66 5.07 39.32
CA LYS A 414 -18.83 5.01 40.21
C LYS A 414 -19.56 6.35 40.24
N ASN A 415 -20.86 6.33 40.49
CA ASN A 415 -21.63 7.53 40.79
C ASN A 415 -21.40 7.99 42.25
N ALA A 416 -22.03 9.10 42.65
CA ALA A 416 -21.91 9.66 44.01
C ALA A 416 -22.39 8.70 45.13
N GLU A 417 -23.27 7.75 44.80
CA GLU A 417 -23.82 6.75 45.72
C GLU A 417 -22.95 5.47 45.78
N GLY A 418 -21.86 5.43 45.01
CA GLY A 418 -20.95 4.29 44.94
C GLY A 418 -21.38 3.16 43.99
N LEU A 419 -22.48 3.33 43.24
CA LEU A 419 -22.91 2.39 42.20
C LEU A 419 -21.94 2.46 41.01
N LYS A 420 -21.56 1.30 40.48
CA LYS A 420 -20.68 1.23 39.30
C LYS A 420 -21.44 1.75 38.08
N LEU A 421 -20.80 2.54 37.24
CA LEU A 421 -21.34 3.01 35.96
C LEU A 421 -20.69 2.27 34.79
N TRP A 422 -19.40 2.02 34.91
CA TRP A 422 -18.62 1.22 33.97
C TRP A 422 -17.41 0.62 34.67
N ALA A 423 -16.84 -0.44 34.11
CA ALA A 423 -15.58 -1.03 34.53
C ALA A 423 -14.77 -1.52 33.33
N LYS A 424 -13.45 -1.38 33.39
CA LYS A 424 -12.51 -1.85 32.37
C LYS A 424 -11.51 -2.80 33.03
N GLU A 425 -11.24 -3.92 32.37
CA GLU A 425 -10.18 -4.86 32.76
C GLU A 425 -9.12 -4.91 31.69
N TYR A 426 -7.87 -4.77 32.11
CA TYR A 426 -6.70 -4.94 31.28
C TYR A 426 -5.94 -6.19 31.72
N LYS A 427 -5.37 -6.88 30.74
CA LYS A 427 -4.42 -7.98 30.94
C LYS A 427 -3.33 -7.89 29.89
N ASP A 428 -2.07 -7.95 30.32
CA ASP A 428 -0.90 -7.82 29.44
C ASP A 428 -0.95 -6.56 28.55
N GLY A 429 -1.55 -5.49 29.09
CA GLY A 429 -1.75 -4.20 28.45
C GLY A 429 -2.87 -4.11 27.44
N ARG A 430 -3.59 -5.21 27.18
CA ARG A 430 -4.76 -5.25 26.31
C ARG A 430 -6.04 -5.10 27.12
N LEU A 431 -7.00 -4.35 26.61
CA LEU A 431 -8.36 -4.31 27.16
C LEU A 431 -9.02 -5.67 26.89
N VAL A 432 -9.31 -6.43 27.96
CA VAL A 432 -9.92 -7.77 27.86
C VAL A 432 -11.41 -7.77 28.23
N SER A 433 -11.86 -6.77 28.98
CA SER A 433 -13.27 -6.59 29.30
C SER A 433 -13.62 -5.11 29.44
N ASP A 434 -14.79 -4.74 28.94
CA ASP A 434 -15.39 -3.41 29.08
C ASP A 434 -16.86 -3.59 29.45
N TRP A 435 -17.18 -3.26 30.71
CA TRP A 435 -18.50 -3.38 31.28
C TRP A 435 -19.14 -2.01 31.46
N GLU A 436 -20.44 -1.92 31.19
CA GLU A 436 -21.31 -0.81 31.59
C GLU A 436 -22.43 -1.34 32.48
N TYR A 437 -22.93 -0.53 33.40
CA TYR A 437 -23.96 -0.91 34.35
C TYR A 437 -25.15 0.04 34.25
N LYS A 438 -26.37 -0.50 34.10
CA LYS A 438 -27.63 0.24 34.09
C LYS A 438 -28.54 -0.23 35.22
N TYR A 439 -29.28 0.70 35.81
CA TYR A 439 -30.18 0.45 36.94
C TYR A 439 -31.59 0.97 36.63
N GLU A 440 -32.60 0.14 36.89
CA GLU A 440 -34.01 0.55 36.95
C GLU A 440 -34.46 0.50 38.41
N TYR A 441 -35.37 1.39 38.79
CA TYR A 441 -35.83 1.55 40.17
C TYR A 441 -37.34 1.26 40.28
N HIS A 442 -37.74 0.75 41.45
CA HIS A 442 -39.14 0.70 41.86
C HIS A 442 -39.60 2.10 42.28
N ASP A 443 -40.92 2.32 42.36
CA ASP A 443 -41.50 3.60 42.80
C ASP A 443 -41.06 3.99 44.23
N ASN A 444 -40.64 3.01 45.05
CA ASN A 444 -40.10 3.21 46.39
C ASN A 444 -38.60 3.58 46.43
N GLY A 445 -37.96 3.78 45.27
CA GLY A 445 -36.56 4.17 45.13
C GLY A 445 -35.53 3.03 45.27
N LYS A 446 -35.96 1.78 45.55
CA LYS A 446 -35.05 0.62 45.55
C LYS A 446 -34.78 0.12 44.14
N ILE A 447 -33.61 -0.49 43.93
CA ILE A 447 -33.25 -1.11 42.65
C ILE A 447 -34.28 -2.20 42.31
N LYS A 448 -34.87 -2.09 41.14
CA LYS A 448 -35.77 -3.06 40.52
C LYS A 448 -35.01 -4.02 39.62
N LYS A 449 -34.09 -3.48 38.83
CA LYS A 449 -33.28 -4.24 37.87
C LYS A 449 -31.88 -3.65 37.78
N GLU A 450 -30.89 -4.52 37.74
CA GLU A 450 -29.49 -4.20 37.44
C GLU A 450 -29.12 -4.95 36.16
N ILE A 451 -28.56 -4.23 35.18
CA ILE A 451 -28.14 -4.77 33.88
C ILE A 451 -26.65 -4.50 33.73
N THR A 452 -25.87 -5.55 33.49
CA THR A 452 -24.46 -5.46 33.08
C THR A 452 -24.41 -5.62 31.57
N ILE A 453 -23.75 -4.69 30.89
CA ILE A 453 -23.53 -4.68 29.44
C ILE A 453 -22.03 -4.92 29.22
N ARG A 454 -21.66 -5.84 28.34
CA ARG A 454 -20.26 -6.13 27.99
C ARG A 454 -20.06 -6.01 26.48
N GLY A 455 -19.12 -5.16 26.07
CA GLY A 455 -18.85 -4.92 24.64
C GLY A 455 -20.06 -4.40 23.85
N GLY A 456 -20.95 -3.64 24.50
CA GLY A 456 -22.16 -3.06 23.91
C GLY A 456 -23.41 -3.96 23.95
N ASN A 457 -23.29 -5.23 24.35
CA ASN A 457 -24.43 -6.15 24.48
C ASN A 457 -24.76 -6.40 25.95
N GLU A 458 -26.04 -6.61 26.29
CA GLU A 458 -26.41 -7.07 27.63
C GLU A 458 -25.71 -8.42 27.91
N ASP A 459 -25.14 -8.58 29.11
CA ASP A 459 -24.32 -9.74 29.54
C ASP A 459 -25.03 -10.43 30.71
N GLU A 460 -25.31 -9.70 31.79
CA GLU A 460 -25.97 -10.24 33.00
C GLU A 460 -27.09 -9.32 33.46
N SER A 461 -28.12 -9.86 34.10
CA SER A 461 -29.13 -9.05 34.79
C SER A 461 -29.56 -9.65 36.11
N LYS A 462 -29.87 -8.78 37.07
CA LYS A 462 -30.47 -9.13 38.36
C LYS A 462 -31.76 -8.36 38.54
N ILE A 463 -32.81 -9.06 38.95
CA ILE A 463 -34.14 -8.51 39.21
C ILE A 463 -34.43 -8.68 40.70
N TYR A 464 -34.93 -7.61 41.32
CA TYR A 464 -35.15 -7.55 42.76
C TYR A 464 -36.65 -7.42 43.08
N PHE A 465 -37.08 -8.06 44.16
CA PHE A 465 -38.38 -7.78 44.78
C PHE A 465 -38.39 -6.36 45.38
N GLU A 466 -39.57 -5.79 45.62
CA GLU A 466 -39.70 -4.46 46.26
C GLU A 466 -39.08 -4.40 47.67
N ASN A 467 -38.95 -5.54 48.34
CA ASN A 467 -38.27 -5.61 49.64
C ASN A 467 -36.74 -5.49 49.53
N GLY A 468 -36.16 -5.65 48.33
CA GLY A 468 -34.73 -5.58 48.05
C GLY A 468 -34.04 -6.94 47.90
N ASN A 469 -34.76 -8.05 48.12
CA ASN A 469 -34.20 -9.39 47.91
C ASN A 469 -34.15 -9.73 46.42
N ILE A 470 -33.15 -10.49 45.99
CA ILE A 470 -33.05 -10.96 44.61
C ILE A 470 -34.24 -11.88 44.31
N LYS A 471 -34.99 -11.53 43.27
CA LYS A 471 -36.09 -12.32 42.72
C LYS A 471 -35.57 -13.31 41.69
N GLU A 472 -34.68 -12.85 40.82
CA GLU A 472 -34.20 -13.58 39.67
C GLU A 472 -32.85 -13.02 39.22
N GLU A 473 -31.96 -13.87 38.74
CA GLU A 473 -30.73 -13.46 38.05
C GLU A 473 -30.47 -14.37 36.85
N GLY A 474 -29.81 -13.84 35.83
CA GLY A 474 -29.62 -14.53 34.56
C GLY A 474 -28.61 -13.86 33.65
N LYS A 475 -28.30 -14.56 32.56
CA LYS A 475 -27.35 -14.13 31.53
C LYS A 475 -28.07 -13.92 30.21
N TRP A 476 -27.60 -12.98 29.43
CA TRP A 476 -28.07 -12.76 28.07
C TRP A 476 -27.19 -13.54 27.11
N VAL A 477 -27.80 -14.45 26.35
CA VAL A 477 -27.12 -15.29 25.35
C VAL A 477 -27.84 -15.08 24.03
N GLU A 478 -27.13 -14.53 23.04
CA GLU A 478 -27.68 -14.23 21.70
C GLU A 478 -28.93 -13.33 21.72
N GLY A 479 -29.03 -12.43 22.69
CA GLY A 479 -30.17 -11.52 22.84
C GLY A 479 -31.37 -12.12 23.58
N GLU A 480 -31.28 -13.37 24.05
CA GLU A 480 -32.29 -14.01 24.90
C GLU A 480 -31.81 -14.06 26.36
N TYR A 481 -32.71 -13.74 27.30
CA TYR A 481 -32.41 -13.80 28.73
C TYR A 481 -32.62 -15.23 29.28
N ALA A 482 -31.53 -15.86 29.72
CA ALA A 482 -31.52 -17.18 30.35
C ALA A 482 -31.40 -17.05 31.87
N ILE A 483 -32.40 -17.55 32.58
CA ILE A 483 -32.49 -17.48 34.05
C ILE A 483 -31.46 -18.42 34.68
N SER A 484 -30.51 -17.90 35.45
CA SER A 484 -29.59 -18.73 36.23
C SER A 484 -30.23 -19.18 37.53
N ASN A 485 -30.81 -18.26 38.30
CA ASN A 485 -31.44 -18.58 39.58
C ASN A 485 -32.74 -17.78 39.74
N ARG A 486 -33.74 -18.40 40.39
CA ARG A 486 -35.00 -17.74 40.74
C ARG A 486 -35.45 -18.15 42.13
N TRP A 487 -35.93 -17.18 42.90
CA TRP A 487 -36.40 -17.37 44.27
C TRP A 487 -37.87 -17.02 44.41
N SER A 488 -38.56 -17.70 45.31
CA SER A 488 -39.87 -17.29 45.79
C SER A 488 -39.75 -16.07 46.70
N SER A 489 -40.83 -15.32 46.90
CA SER A 489 -40.85 -14.16 47.81
C SER A 489 -40.53 -14.51 49.27
N LYS A 490 -40.57 -15.79 49.65
CA LYS A 490 -40.21 -16.33 50.96
C LYS A 490 -38.78 -16.91 51.01
N GLY A 491 -37.99 -16.77 49.94
CA GLY A 491 -36.58 -17.19 49.88
C GLY A 491 -36.34 -18.64 49.42
N GLY A 492 -37.38 -19.42 49.13
CA GLY A 492 -37.22 -20.77 48.58
C GLY A 492 -36.72 -20.71 47.13
N VAL A 493 -35.66 -21.47 46.81
CA VAL A 493 -35.10 -21.57 45.45
C VAL A 493 -36.09 -22.33 44.54
N ILE A 494 -36.43 -21.74 43.40
CA ILE A 494 -37.35 -22.30 42.39
C ILE A 494 -36.57 -22.82 41.17
N ILE A 495 -35.61 -22.02 40.70
CA ILE A 495 -34.67 -22.37 39.63
C ILE A 495 -33.27 -22.22 40.21
N LYS A 496 -32.43 -23.24 40.01
CA LYS A 496 -31.04 -23.25 40.45
C LYS A 496 -30.13 -23.65 39.29
N ASP A 497 -29.10 -22.85 39.02
CA ASP A 497 -28.12 -23.11 37.96
C ASP A 497 -28.78 -23.40 36.60
N GLY A 498 -29.86 -22.67 36.28
CA GLY A 498 -30.64 -22.81 35.05
C GLY A 498 -31.65 -23.96 35.04
N GLN A 499 -31.69 -24.78 36.10
CA GLN A 499 -32.52 -25.97 36.18
C GLN A 499 -33.64 -25.78 37.21
N GLY A 500 -34.89 -26.03 36.82
CA GLY A 500 -36.01 -25.95 37.75
C GLY A 500 -37.36 -26.10 37.10
N ARG A 501 -38.39 -26.32 37.92
CA ARG A 501 -39.77 -26.43 37.45
C ARG A 501 -40.70 -25.50 38.20
N ILE A 502 -41.61 -24.87 37.47
CA ILE A 502 -42.70 -24.05 37.98
C ILE A 502 -44.00 -24.77 37.69
N LYS A 503 -44.85 -24.97 38.71
CA LYS A 503 -46.14 -25.66 38.57
C LYS A 503 -47.29 -24.73 38.92
N GLY A 504 -48.37 -24.80 38.13
CA GLY A 504 -49.65 -24.18 38.44
C GLY A 504 -50.73 -25.24 38.60
N SER A 505 -51.38 -25.27 39.76
CA SER A 505 -52.50 -26.18 40.06
C SER A 505 -53.81 -25.42 40.22
N ASN A 506 -54.93 -26.11 39.96
CA ASN A 506 -56.27 -25.60 40.29
C ASN A 506 -56.58 -25.82 41.79
N LYS A 507 -57.79 -25.40 42.23
CA LYS A 507 -58.23 -25.52 43.63
C LYS A 507 -58.38 -26.96 44.12
N ASP A 508 -58.53 -27.93 43.22
CA ASP A 508 -58.71 -29.36 43.53
C ASP A 508 -57.37 -30.13 43.53
N GLY A 509 -56.24 -29.42 43.40
CA GLY A 509 -54.91 -30.00 43.37
C GLY A 509 -54.51 -30.63 42.03
N LEU A 510 -55.35 -30.53 41.00
CA LEU A 510 -55.00 -30.97 39.65
C LEU A 510 -53.98 -30.01 39.06
N ILE A 511 -52.89 -30.58 38.55
CA ILE A 511 -51.86 -29.84 37.83
C ILE A 511 -52.46 -29.37 36.50
N LEU A 512 -52.52 -28.06 36.30
CA LEU A 512 -52.99 -27.43 35.07
C LEU A 512 -51.83 -27.23 34.09
N TYR A 513 -50.71 -26.74 34.61
CA TYR A 513 -49.49 -26.60 33.83
C TYR A 513 -48.22 -26.84 34.65
N GLU A 514 -47.16 -27.23 33.95
CA GLU A 514 -45.80 -27.31 34.45
C GLU A 514 -44.87 -26.63 33.43
N GLN A 515 -43.93 -25.82 33.89
CA GLN A 515 -42.87 -25.22 33.07
C GLN A 515 -41.54 -25.77 33.55
N GLU A 516 -40.73 -26.31 32.66
CA GLU A 516 -39.37 -26.77 32.91
C GLU A 516 -38.38 -25.82 32.25
N TYR A 517 -37.41 -25.39 33.04
CA TYR A 517 -36.29 -24.59 32.61
C TYR A 517 -35.06 -25.49 32.59
N VAL A 518 -34.36 -25.51 31.45
CA VAL A 518 -33.08 -26.20 31.24
C VAL A 518 -32.11 -25.15 30.72
N ASP A 519 -30.95 -25.04 31.37
CA ASP A 519 -29.92 -24.03 31.08
C ASP A 519 -30.47 -22.59 31.06
N GLY A 520 -31.50 -22.35 31.87
CA GLY A 520 -32.14 -21.06 32.06
C GLY A 520 -33.13 -20.65 30.99
N LYS A 521 -33.30 -21.44 29.92
CA LYS A 521 -34.34 -21.24 28.91
C LYS A 521 -35.57 -22.07 29.26
N LEU A 522 -36.76 -21.57 28.89
CA LEU A 522 -37.98 -22.36 28.98
C LEU A 522 -37.90 -23.47 27.95
N GLU A 523 -37.59 -24.68 28.41
CA GLU A 523 -37.39 -25.84 27.54
C GLU A 523 -38.73 -26.50 27.22
N MET A 524 -39.59 -26.63 28.23
CA MET A 524 -40.87 -27.29 28.08
C MET A 524 -41.95 -26.63 28.90
N LYS A 525 -43.14 -26.55 28.30
CA LYS A 525 -44.39 -26.27 29.00
C LYS A 525 -45.35 -27.43 28.77
N TRP A 526 -45.85 -28.02 29.84
CA TRP A 526 -46.88 -29.04 29.80
C TRP A 526 -48.22 -28.46 30.23
N ASP A 527 -49.26 -28.71 29.46
CA ASP A 527 -50.66 -28.45 29.78
C ASP A 527 -51.42 -29.80 29.80
N TYR A 528 -52.23 -30.07 30.83
CA TYR A 528 -52.95 -31.36 30.93
C TYR A 528 -54.43 -31.22 30.55
N LYS A 529 -54.97 -32.15 29.75
CA LYS A 529 -56.42 -32.25 29.43
C LYS A 529 -57.00 -33.59 29.86
N TYR A 530 -58.27 -33.55 30.27
CA TYR A 530 -59.03 -34.68 30.80
C TYR A 530 -60.37 -34.79 30.07
N GLU A 531 -60.76 -36.00 29.63
CA GLU A 531 -62.05 -36.29 29.00
C GLU A 531 -62.77 -37.41 29.76
N TYR A 532 -64.10 -37.34 29.79
CA TYR A 532 -64.97 -38.27 30.52
C TYR A 532 -66.04 -38.87 29.60
N TYR A 533 -66.46 -40.10 29.87
CA TYR A 533 -67.66 -40.71 29.28
C TYR A 533 -68.93 -40.05 29.86
N GLU A 534 -70.07 -40.23 29.20
CA GLU A 534 -71.35 -39.68 29.69
C GLU A 534 -71.72 -40.18 31.09
N ASN A 535 -71.26 -41.38 31.46
CA ASN A 535 -71.44 -41.98 32.78
C ASN A 535 -70.51 -41.41 33.88
N GLY A 536 -69.66 -40.42 33.57
CA GLY A 536 -68.73 -39.78 34.50
C GLY A 536 -67.38 -40.50 34.69
N THR A 537 -67.18 -41.66 34.07
CA THR A 537 -65.91 -42.40 34.12
C THR A 537 -64.86 -41.75 33.22
N MET A 538 -63.59 -41.73 33.63
CA MET A 538 -62.51 -41.14 32.85
C MET A 538 -62.33 -41.87 31.51
N LYS A 539 -62.49 -41.13 30.41
CA LYS A 539 -62.33 -41.65 29.04
C LYS A 539 -60.88 -41.53 28.58
N SER A 540 -60.26 -40.38 28.84
CA SER A 540 -58.87 -40.15 28.48
C SER A 540 -58.20 -39.13 29.40
N GLN A 541 -56.90 -39.35 29.60
CA GLN A 541 -55.98 -38.40 30.22
C GLN A 541 -54.84 -38.19 29.24
N THR A 542 -54.64 -36.94 28.80
CA THR A 542 -53.61 -36.62 27.80
C THR A 542 -52.86 -35.35 28.18
N GLY A 543 -51.53 -35.45 28.28
CA GLY A 543 -50.66 -34.29 28.39
C GLY A 543 -50.40 -33.63 27.02
N PHE A 544 -50.21 -32.31 27.01
CA PHE A 544 -49.91 -31.51 25.83
C PHE A 544 -48.70 -30.62 26.09
N SER A 545 -47.92 -30.34 25.05
CA SER A 545 -46.87 -29.33 25.02
C SER A 545 -46.92 -28.66 23.65
N ASP A 546 -46.98 -27.32 23.61
CA ASP A 546 -47.19 -26.53 22.39
C ASP A 546 -48.36 -27.01 21.50
N GLY A 547 -49.46 -27.42 22.14
CA GLY A 547 -50.66 -27.92 21.45
C GLY A 547 -50.55 -29.36 20.91
N LEU A 548 -49.39 -30.01 21.02
CA LEU A 548 -49.14 -31.39 20.61
C LEU A 548 -49.21 -32.35 21.81
N LYS A 549 -49.67 -33.59 21.61
CA LYS A 549 -49.69 -34.60 22.68
C LYS A 549 -48.27 -34.86 23.19
N HIS A 550 -48.05 -34.74 24.51
CA HIS A 550 -46.75 -34.91 25.14
C HIS A 550 -46.92 -35.52 26.55
N GLY A 551 -46.09 -36.50 26.91
CA GLY A 551 -46.15 -37.21 28.19
C GLY A 551 -47.00 -38.48 28.15
N ARG A 552 -47.35 -39.01 29.33
CA ARG A 552 -48.17 -40.24 29.42
C ARG A 552 -49.60 -39.99 28.96
N TYR A 553 -50.19 -40.97 28.29
CA TYR A 553 -51.62 -41.01 28.04
C TYR A 553 -52.19 -42.39 28.40
N SER A 554 -53.46 -42.38 28.75
CA SER A 554 -54.24 -43.57 29.03
C SER A 554 -55.62 -43.41 28.39
N ILE A 555 -56.11 -44.50 27.81
CA ILE A 555 -57.45 -44.63 27.24
C ILE A 555 -58.09 -45.86 27.88
N TRP A 556 -59.27 -45.66 28.42
CA TRP A 556 -60.05 -46.70 29.09
C TRP A 556 -61.23 -47.12 28.23
N PHE A 557 -61.61 -48.39 28.29
CA PHE A 557 -62.93 -48.85 27.85
C PHE A 557 -64.03 -48.20 28.72
N GLU A 558 -65.27 -48.27 28.26
CA GLU A 558 -66.42 -47.67 28.96
C GLU A 558 -66.71 -48.31 30.32
N ASP A 559 -66.27 -49.56 30.52
CA ASP A 559 -66.33 -50.30 31.79
C ASP A 559 -65.20 -49.94 32.77
N GLY A 560 -64.31 -49.02 32.39
CA GLY A 560 -63.17 -48.56 33.19
C GLY A 560 -61.91 -49.44 33.08
N SER A 561 -61.95 -50.54 32.32
CA SER A 561 -60.76 -51.35 32.05
C SER A 561 -59.83 -50.65 31.04
N ILE A 562 -58.53 -50.94 31.07
CA ILE A 562 -57.57 -50.26 30.19
C ILE A 562 -57.68 -50.81 28.76
N ASN A 563 -57.84 -49.93 27.78
CA ASN A 563 -57.81 -50.28 26.36
C ASN A 563 -56.40 -50.11 25.81
N GLU A 564 -55.85 -48.91 26.04
CA GLU A 564 -54.59 -48.48 25.49
C GLU A 564 -53.87 -47.56 26.47
N ARG A 565 -52.56 -47.72 26.61
CA ARG A 565 -51.74 -46.73 27.28
C ARG A 565 -50.36 -46.64 26.66
N GLY A 566 -49.80 -45.45 26.69
CA GLY A 566 -48.46 -45.19 26.18
C GLY A 566 -47.92 -43.83 26.60
N LYS A 567 -46.86 -43.38 25.92
CA LYS A 567 -46.41 -41.99 26.01
C LYS A 567 -46.39 -41.36 24.62
N ASN A 568 -46.45 -40.04 24.60
CA ASN A 568 -46.18 -39.23 23.43
C ASN A 568 -45.02 -38.28 23.71
N GLN A 569 -44.27 -37.93 22.67
CA GLN A 569 -43.29 -36.86 22.66
C GLN A 569 -43.53 -36.06 21.39
N ASN A 570 -43.81 -34.75 21.53
CA ASN A 570 -44.03 -33.81 20.42
C ASN A 570 -45.07 -34.29 19.40
N GLY A 571 -46.21 -34.80 19.89
CA GLY A 571 -47.33 -35.26 19.07
C GLY A 571 -47.19 -36.67 18.50
N LYS A 572 -46.05 -37.35 18.71
CA LYS A 572 -45.80 -38.71 18.22
C LYS A 572 -45.73 -39.72 19.37
N PRO A 573 -46.14 -40.99 19.17
CA PRO A 573 -45.94 -42.05 20.14
C PRO A 573 -44.46 -42.23 20.51
N PHE A 574 -44.18 -42.40 21.80
CA PHE A 574 -42.84 -42.54 22.35
C PHE A 574 -42.85 -43.48 23.57
N GLY A 575 -41.78 -44.25 23.80
CA GLY A 575 -41.65 -45.13 24.95
C GLY A 575 -42.64 -46.30 24.91
N PHE A 576 -43.05 -46.81 26.08
CA PHE A 576 -43.87 -48.02 26.12
C PHE A 576 -45.22 -47.84 25.40
N TYR A 577 -45.70 -48.93 24.82
CA TYR A 577 -47.05 -49.04 24.26
C TYR A 577 -47.62 -50.41 24.60
N GLU A 578 -48.86 -50.40 25.07
CA GLU A 578 -49.60 -51.62 25.39
C GLU A 578 -51.01 -51.54 24.80
N LEU A 579 -51.41 -52.64 24.16
CA LEU A 579 -52.74 -52.85 23.63
C LEU A 579 -53.40 -54.04 24.32
N TRP A 580 -54.62 -53.83 24.79
CA TRP A 580 -55.40 -54.79 25.54
C TRP A 580 -56.65 -55.18 24.76
N LEU A 581 -57.08 -56.43 24.93
CA LEU A 581 -58.39 -56.91 24.49
C LEU A 581 -59.44 -56.50 25.52
N SER A 582 -60.70 -56.43 25.10
CA SER A 582 -61.83 -56.07 25.98
C SER A 582 -62.09 -57.09 27.09
N ASP A 583 -61.52 -58.29 27.00
CA ASP A 583 -61.55 -59.32 28.05
C ASP A 583 -60.40 -59.15 29.08
N GLY A 584 -59.59 -58.10 28.96
CA GLY A 584 -58.46 -57.80 29.82
C GLY A 584 -57.16 -58.52 29.48
N GLN A 585 -57.13 -59.34 28.42
CA GLN A 585 -55.88 -59.98 27.97
C GLN A 585 -55.02 -59.04 27.12
N LYS A 586 -53.70 -59.11 27.29
CA LYS A 586 -52.76 -58.29 26.52
C LYS A 586 -52.64 -58.84 25.09
N ARG A 587 -52.92 -58.01 24.09
CA ARG A 587 -52.84 -58.36 22.67
C ARG A 587 -51.43 -58.19 22.13
N GLU A 588 -50.80 -57.09 22.52
CA GLU A 588 -49.52 -56.65 22.01
C GLU A 588 -48.86 -55.68 22.99
N GLU A 589 -47.55 -55.78 23.12
CA GLU A 589 -46.74 -54.79 23.81
C GLU A 589 -45.46 -54.50 23.06
N GLY A 590 -44.98 -53.27 23.21
CA GLY A 590 -43.74 -52.84 22.58
C GLY A 590 -43.27 -51.49 23.10
N THR A 591 -42.31 -50.93 22.39
CA THR A 591 -41.73 -49.64 22.72
C THR A 591 -41.51 -48.84 21.44
N TRP A 592 -42.01 -47.61 21.41
CA TRP A 592 -41.71 -46.62 20.40
C TRP A 592 -40.36 -45.98 20.70
N THR A 593 -39.46 -45.98 19.72
CA THR A 593 -38.17 -45.29 19.83
C THR A 593 -38.35 -43.77 19.70
N ASN A 594 -37.30 -43.00 20.02
CA ASN A 594 -37.23 -41.56 19.76
C ASN A 594 -37.51 -41.21 18.28
N GLU A 595 -37.28 -42.14 17.36
CA GLU A 595 -37.47 -41.98 15.91
C GLU A 595 -38.91 -42.29 15.46
N GLY A 596 -39.81 -42.63 16.40
CA GLY A 596 -41.18 -43.02 16.08
C GLY A 596 -41.28 -44.41 15.46
N LYS A 597 -40.28 -45.28 15.65
CA LYS A 597 -40.31 -46.69 15.21
C LYS A 597 -40.88 -47.55 16.32
N TYR A 598 -41.90 -48.35 15.99
CA TYR A 598 -42.45 -49.32 16.93
C TYR A 598 -41.60 -50.59 16.97
N LEU A 599 -41.08 -50.91 18.17
CA LEU A 599 -40.40 -52.16 18.45
C LEU A 599 -41.38 -53.10 19.15
N ILE A 600 -41.83 -54.12 18.43
CA ILE A 600 -42.72 -55.11 19.02
C ILE A 600 -41.93 -55.96 20.00
N LYS A 601 -42.43 -56.09 21.24
CA LYS A 601 -41.79 -56.94 22.24
C LYS A 601 -42.45 -58.31 22.25
N ASN A 602 -43.77 -58.34 22.39
CA ASN A 602 -44.53 -59.58 22.43
C ASN A 602 -45.83 -59.44 21.66
N ARG A 603 -46.23 -60.51 20.97
CA ARG A 603 -47.53 -60.61 20.31
C ARG A 603 -48.12 -61.98 20.55
N TRP A 604 -49.37 -62.00 20.99
CA TRP A 604 -50.12 -63.23 21.24
C TRP A 604 -51.17 -63.43 20.14
N ASN A 605 -51.42 -64.68 19.74
CA ASN A 605 -52.57 -65.01 18.89
C ASN A 605 -53.89 -64.98 19.70
N LYS A 606 -55.04 -65.26 19.07
CA LYS A 606 -56.35 -65.24 19.75
C LYS A 606 -56.52 -66.32 20.84
N SER A 607 -55.66 -67.35 20.86
CA SER A 607 -55.66 -68.40 21.88
C SER A 607 -54.65 -68.14 23.00
N GLY A 608 -54.04 -66.94 23.05
CA GLY A 608 -53.07 -66.56 24.08
C GLY A 608 -51.66 -67.12 23.87
N THR A 609 -51.37 -67.75 22.72
CA THR A 609 -50.02 -68.27 22.40
C THR A 609 -49.14 -67.16 21.83
N ALA A 610 -47.94 -66.99 22.38
CA ALA A 610 -46.97 -66.03 21.86
C ALA A 610 -46.47 -66.45 20.46
N ILE A 611 -46.65 -65.57 19.48
CA ILE A 611 -46.16 -65.75 18.09
C ILE A 611 -44.94 -64.87 17.80
N ILE A 612 -44.78 -63.79 18.56
CA ILE A 612 -43.54 -63.02 18.69
C ILE A 612 -43.18 -63.02 20.17
N ASN A 613 -41.96 -63.41 20.51
CA ASN A 613 -41.47 -63.46 21.88
C ASN A 613 -40.15 -62.69 21.99
N ASN A 614 -40.10 -61.71 22.90
CA ASN A 614 -38.96 -60.81 23.10
C ASN A 614 -38.41 -60.25 21.78
N GLY A 615 -39.32 -59.83 20.90
CA GLY A 615 -39.01 -59.19 19.64
C GLY A 615 -38.60 -60.12 18.50
N SER A 616 -38.55 -61.43 18.74
CA SER A 616 -38.15 -62.42 17.72
C SER A 616 -39.31 -63.32 17.30
N GLY A 617 -39.46 -63.53 15.99
CA GLY A 617 -40.44 -64.46 15.42
C GLY A 617 -40.80 -64.17 13.97
N MET A 618 -41.40 -65.16 13.29
CA MET A 618 -41.84 -65.04 11.90
C MET A 618 -43.35 -65.18 11.76
N ILE A 619 -43.91 -64.43 10.82
CA ILE A 619 -45.29 -64.56 10.36
C ILE A 619 -45.30 -64.63 8.82
N GLN A 620 -46.20 -65.43 8.25
CA GLN A 620 -46.32 -65.58 6.79
C GLN A 620 -47.77 -65.48 6.33
N GLY A 621 -47.95 -65.02 5.10
CA GLY A 621 -49.22 -65.07 4.37
C GLY A 621 -49.10 -65.98 3.15
N LYS A 622 -50.09 -66.85 2.99
CA LYS A 622 -50.24 -67.73 1.83
C LYS A 622 -51.51 -67.34 1.06
N ASN A 623 -51.50 -67.50 -0.26
CA ASN A 623 -52.73 -67.41 -1.07
C ASN A 623 -53.51 -68.75 -1.01
N GLN A 624 -54.63 -68.82 -1.72
CA GLN A 624 -55.50 -70.00 -1.77
C GLN A 624 -54.82 -71.24 -2.40
N ASP A 625 -53.86 -71.05 -3.32
CA ASP A 625 -53.11 -72.14 -3.98
C ASP A 625 -51.89 -72.62 -3.18
N GLY A 626 -51.70 -72.11 -1.95
CA GLY A 626 -50.57 -72.45 -1.09
C GLY A 626 -49.25 -71.79 -1.47
N LEU A 627 -49.22 -70.94 -2.52
CA LEU A 627 -48.07 -70.13 -2.88
C LEU A 627 -47.80 -69.08 -1.80
N VAL A 628 -46.53 -68.93 -1.43
CA VAL A 628 -46.08 -67.91 -0.48
C VAL A 628 -46.17 -66.54 -1.15
N ILE A 629 -47.05 -65.68 -0.64
CA ILE A 629 -47.25 -64.31 -1.15
C ILE A 629 -46.46 -63.26 -0.35
N TRP A 630 -46.28 -63.48 0.95
CA TRP A 630 -45.38 -62.67 1.77
C TRP A 630 -44.86 -63.42 3.01
N LYS A 631 -43.69 -63.01 3.48
CA LYS A 631 -43.08 -63.46 4.74
C LYS A 631 -42.54 -62.26 5.51
N LYS A 632 -42.84 -62.18 6.81
CA LYS A 632 -42.29 -61.17 7.72
C LYS A 632 -41.53 -61.82 8.87
N GLU A 633 -40.33 -61.33 9.13
CA GLU A 633 -39.49 -61.73 10.25
C GLU A 633 -39.20 -60.55 11.13
N TYR A 634 -39.34 -60.74 12.44
CA TYR A 634 -38.97 -59.79 13.46
C TYR A 634 -37.72 -60.29 14.19
N ILE A 635 -36.73 -59.40 14.33
CA ILE A 635 -35.50 -59.62 15.09
C ILE A 635 -35.34 -58.39 16.00
N ASP A 636 -35.19 -58.61 17.30
CA ASP A 636 -35.09 -57.55 18.32
C ASP A 636 -36.25 -56.53 18.26
N GLY A 637 -37.43 -56.99 17.85
CA GLY A 637 -38.66 -56.21 17.74
C GLY A 637 -38.75 -55.35 16.49
N ILE A 638 -37.75 -55.40 15.63
CA ILE A 638 -37.72 -54.71 14.33
C ILE A 638 -38.19 -55.68 13.25
N LEU A 639 -39.04 -55.22 12.33
CA LEU A 639 -39.30 -55.93 11.08
C LEU A 639 -37.99 -56.02 10.29
N ALA A 640 -37.33 -57.17 10.36
CA ALA A 640 -36.02 -57.43 9.78
C ALA A 640 -36.11 -57.96 8.35
N PHE A 641 -37.21 -58.65 8.02
CA PHE A 641 -37.45 -59.20 6.69
C PHE A 641 -38.90 -59.01 6.27
N ASP A 642 -39.14 -58.56 5.02
CA ASP A 642 -40.46 -58.45 4.38
C ASP A 642 -40.32 -58.74 2.88
N GLN A 643 -40.49 -60.01 2.50
CA GLN A 643 -40.36 -60.48 1.12
C GLN A 643 -41.73 -60.71 0.47
N LYS A 644 -41.85 -60.32 -0.80
CA LYS A 644 -42.97 -60.61 -1.71
C LYS A 644 -42.47 -61.36 -2.95
N ASN A 645 -43.26 -62.28 -3.49
CA ASN A 645 -42.89 -63.02 -4.71
C ASN A 645 -43.86 -62.73 -5.86
N GLU A 646 -43.33 -62.49 -7.07
CA GLU A 646 -44.09 -62.27 -8.29
C GLU A 646 -43.88 -63.44 -9.28
N HIS A 647 -44.96 -63.89 -9.91
CA HIS A 647 -44.97 -64.96 -10.90
C HIS A 647 -45.61 -64.46 -12.20
N LYS A 648 -44.96 -64.69 -13.35
CA LYS A 648 -45.52 -64.40 -14.69
C LYS A 648 -45.57 -65.66 -15.53
N PHE A 649 -46.60 -65.75 -16.38
CA PHE A 649 -46.86 -66.91 -17.22
C PHE A 649 -46.91 -66.50 -18.70
N TYR A 650 -46.58 -67.44 -19.59
CA TYR A 650 -46.88 -67.36 -21.01
C TYR A 650 -48.37 -67.61 -21.25
N SER A 651 -48.87 -67.27 -22.45
CA SER A 651 -50.27 -67.53 -22.84
C SER A 651 -50.64 -69.02 -22.80
N ASN A 652 -49.66 -69.91 -22.96
CA ASN A 652 -49.80 -71.36 -22.85
C ASN A 652 -49.82 -71.89 -21.38
N GLY A 653 -49.78 -71.00 -20.38
CA GLY A 653 -49.79 -71.36 -18.96
C GLY A 653 -48.44 -71.78 -18.38
N GLN A 654 -47.38 -71.89 -19.20
CA GLN A 654 -46.03 -72.18 -18.70
C GLN A 654 -45.42 -70.97 -17.98
N LEU A 655 -44.57 -71.25 -17.00
CA LEU A 655 -43.92 -70.21 -16.21
C LEU A 655 -42.93 -69.41 -17.07
N LYS A 656 -43.19 -68.11 -17.20
CA LYS A 656 -42.35 -67.18 -17.95
C LYS A 656 -41.23 -66.61 -17.07
N SER A 657 -41.55 -66.27 -15.82
CA SER A 657 -40.57 -65.77 -14.86
C SER A 657 -41.04 -65.93 -13.43
N GLU A 658 -40.08 -66.18 -12.55
CA GLU A 658 -40.22 -66.15 -11.09
C GLU A 658 -39.23 -65.12 -10.54
N ILE A 659 -39.73 -64.13 -9.81
CA ILE A 659 -38.91 -63.02 -9.29
C ILE A 659 -39.33 -62.67 -7.86
N GLY A 660 -38.39 -62.79 -6.92
CA GLY A 660 -38.56 -62.32 -5.54
C GLY A 660 -38.33 -60.81 -5.43
N PHE A 661 -39.03 -60.17 -4.48
CA PHE A 661 -38.91 -58.76 -4.16
C PHE A 661 -38.77 -58.54 -2.65
N PHE A 662 -37.87 -57.65 -2.25
CA PHE A 662 -37.72 -57.14 -0.89
C PHE A 662 -37.67 -55.60 -0.98
N GLU A 663 -38.53 -54.92 -0.22
CA GLU A 663 -38.70 -53.45 -0.28
C GLU A 663 -38.93 -52.92 -1.71
N GLY A 664 -39.71 -53.65 -2.52
CA GLY A 664 -40.01 -53.27 -3.91
C GLY A 664 -38.87 -53.44 -4.90
N LYS A 665 -37.69 -53.90 -4.47
CA LYS A 665 -36.55 -54.22 -5.34
C LYS A 665 -36.45 -55.73 -5.51
N LYS A 666 -36.03 -56.18 -6.71
CA LYS A 666 -35.79 -57.61 -6.95
C LYS A 666 -34.79 -58.14 -5.91
N HIS A 667 -35.09 -59.25 -5.24
CA HIS A 667 -34.25 -59.82 -4.20
C HIS A 667 -34.49 -61.33 -4.12
N GLY A 668 -33.41 -62.10 -4.10
CA GLY A 668 -33.44 -63.57 -4.13
C GLY A 668 -33.22 -64.14 -5.54
N LEU A 669 -33.52 -65.42 -5.69
CA LEU A 669 -33.34 -66.17 -6.93
C LEU A 669 -34.29 -65.64 -8.03
N TYR A 670 -33.79 -65.52 -9.26
CA TYR A 670 -34.65 -65.32 -10.42
C TYR A 670 -34.35 -66.35 -11.50
N LYS A 671 -35.40 -66.72 -12.23
CA LYS A 671 -35.33 -67.67 -13.33
C LYS A 671 -36.22 -67.20 -14.48
N THR A 672 -35.77 -67.44 -15.71
CA THR A 672 -36.58 -67.27 -16.91
C THR A 672 -36.45 -68.47 -17.82
N TRP A 673 -37.51 -68.71 -18.59
CA TRP A 673 -37.63 -69.84 -19.48
C TRP A 673 -37.90 -69.36 -20.91
N TYR A 674 -37.50 -70.15 -21.90
CA TYR A 674 -37.99 -70.06 -23.26
C TYR A 674 -39.45 -70.56 -23.32
N GLU A 675 -40.15 -70.26 -24.40
CA GLU A 675 -41.57 -70.63 -24.57
C GLU A 675 -41.79 -72.14 -24.71
N ASP A 676 -40.74 -72.89 -25.01
CA ASP A 676 -40.71 -74.36 -25.04
C ASP A 676 -40.44 -74.99 -23.65
N GLY A 677 -40.28 -74.15 -22.61
CA GLY A 677 -39.99 -74.57 -21.24
C GLY A 677 -38.51 -74.79 -20.93
N GLN A 678 -37.59 -74.64 -21.90
CA GLN A 678 -36.16 -74.73 -21.62
C GLN A 678 -35.67 -73.52 -20.82
N GLN A 679 -34.74 -73.74 -19.89
CA GLN A 679 -34.23 -72.64 -19.06
C GLN A 679 -33.39 -71.67 -19.90
N LYS A 680 -33.76 -70.40 -19.86
CA LYS A 680 -33.13 -69.34 -20.65
C LYS A 680 -32.03 -68.63 -19.86
N THR A 681 -32.38 -68.19 -18.65
CA THR A 681 -31.43 -67.55 -17.73
C THR A 681 -31.74 -67.91 -16.28
N GLN A 682 -30.68 -67.90 -15.47
CA GLN A 682 -30.79 -68.00 -14.02
C GLN A 682 -29.74 -67.10 -13.37
N GLY A 683 -30.16 -66.40 -12.31
CA GLY A 683 -29.25 -65.63 -11.46
C GLY A 683 -29.88 -65.32 -10.11
N LYS A 684 -29.22 -64.46 -9.34
CA LYS A 684 -29.78 -63.90 -8.11
C LYS A 684 -29.81 -62.39 -8.19
N TYR A 685 -30.78 -61.80 -7.50
CA TYR A 685 -30.83 -60.38 -7.22
C TYR A 685 -30.54 -60.15 -5.74
N GLN A 686 -29.76 -59.12 -5.44
CA GLN A 686 -29.65 -58.56 -4.09
C GLN A 686 -29.98 -57.06 -4.18
N PHE A 687 -31.12 -56.67 -3.61
CA PHE A 687 -31.62 -55.29 -3.61
C PHE A 687 -31.67 -54.62 -5.01
N GLY A 688 -32.15 -55.36 -6.00
CA GLY A 688 -32.40 -54.90 -7.36
C GLY A 688 -31.23 -55.07 -8.32
N LYS A 689 -30.05 -55.48 -7.84
CA LYS A 689 -28.86 -55.71 -8.66
C LYS A 689 -28.56 -57.19 -8.81
N GLU A 690 -28.12 -57.62 -9.98
CA GLU A 690 -27.62 -58.97 -10.18
C GLU A 690 -26.46 -59.25 -9.20
N TYR A 691 -26.50 -60.42 -8.59
CA TYR A 691 -25.57 -60.85 -7.55
C TYR A 691 -25.29 -62.35 -7.71
N ASP A 692 -24.06 -62.76 -7.43
CA ASP A 692 -23.63 -64.17 -7.42
C ASP A 692 -23.71 -64.80 -8.84
N ARG A 693 -23.73 -66.14 -8.90
CA ARG A 693 -23.70 -66.94 -10.13
C ARG A 693 -24.78 -66.54 -11.14
N TYR A 694 -24.34 -66.40 -12.38
CA TYR A 694 -25.17 -66.18 -13.56
C TYR A 694 -24.86 -67.22 -14.63
N ALA A 695 -25.90 -67.67 -15.32
CA ALA A 695 -25.76 -68.52 -16.48
C ALA A 695 -26.81 -68.21 -17.55
N GLU A 696 -26.38 -68.31 -18.80
CA GLU A 696 -27.20 -68.15 -20.00
C GLU A 696 -27.00 -69.35 -20.91
N TRP A 697 -28.12 -69.87 -21.43
CA TRP A 697 -28.14 -70.98 -22.38
C TRP A 697 -28.61 -70.49 -23.74
N PHE A 698 -28.16 -71.16 -24.80
CA PHE A 698 -28.75 -71.05 -26.12
C PHE A 698 -30.13 -71.74 -26.15
N ASP A 699 -30.90 -71.45 -27.19
CA ASP A 699 -32.20 -72.08 -27.49
C ASP A 699 -32.12 -73.60 -27.70
N ASN A 700 -30.94 -74.11 -28.04
CA ASN A 700 -30.66 -75.54 -28.16
C ASN A 700 -30.18 -76.19 -26.84
N GLY A 701 -30.24 -75.47 -25.72
CA GLY A 701 -29.84 -75.95 -24.39
C GLY A 701 -28.33 -75.92 -24.11
N ASN A 702 -27.48 -75.59 -25.09
CA ASN A 702 -26.04 -75.49 -24.86
C ASN A 702 -25.70 -74.25 -24.02
N LEU A 703 -24.76 -74.39 -23.08
CA LEU A 703 -24.29 -73.27 -22.27
C LEU A 703 -23.60 -72.23 -23.16
N LYS A 704 -24.16 -71.04 -23.19
CA LYS A 704 -23.64 -69.90 -23.96
C LYS A 704 -22.60 -69.15 -23.17
N GLU A 705 -22.94 -68.85 -21.92
CA GLU A 705 -22.12 -68.03 -21.04
C GLU A 705 -22.36 -68.38 -19.58
N GLN A 706 -21.30 -68.31 -18.79
CA GLN A 706 -21.34 -68.50 -17.36
C GLN A 706 -20.38 -67.54 -16.67
N GLY A 707 -20.83 -66.98 -15.56
CA GLY A 707 -20.01 -66.09 -14.74
C GLY A 707 -20.62 -65.83 -13.37
N GLU A 708 -20.10 -64.80 -12.71
CA GLU A 708 -20.58 -64.35 -11.41
C GLU A 708 -20.64 -62.83 -11.33
N TYR A 709 -21.66 -62.32 -10.67
CA TYR A 709 -21.76 -60.91 -10.33
C TYR A 709 -21.16 -60.68 -8.94
N LYS A 710 -20.00 -60.02 -8.89
CA LYS A 710 -19.37 -59.56 -7.65
C LYS A 710 -19.44 -58.05 -7.61
N ASN A 711 -20.11 -57.51 -6.60
CA ASN A 711 -20.31 -56.06 -6.42
C ASN A 711 -20.93 -55.36 -7.65
N GLY A 712 -21.82 -56.05 -8.37
CA GLY A 712 -22.49 -55.54 -9.59
C GLY A 712 -21.62 -55.56 -10.85
N ILE A 713 -20.37 -56.01 -10.76
CA ILE A 713 -19.50 -56.25 -11.91
C ILE A 713 -19.63 -57.72 -12.30
N TYR A 714 -19.89 -57.96 -13.57
CA TYR A 714 -19.95 -59.31 -14.12
C TYR A 714 -18.53 -59.81 -14.46
N PHE A 715 -18.13 -60.90 -13.83
CA PHE A 715 -16.91 -61.65 -14.13
C PHE A 715 -17.28 -62.84 -15.00
N MET A 716 -16.97 -62.74 -16.29
CA MET A 716 -17.22 -63.82 -17.24
C MET A 716 -16.24 -64.96 -16.98
N MET A 717 -16.71 -66.14 -16.61
CA MET A 717 -15.83 -67.29 -16.40
C MET A 717 -15.65 -68.08 -17.70
N ASN A 718 -16.75 -68.35 -18.41
CA ASN A 718 -16.72 -69.18 -19.61
C ASN A 718 -17.62 -68.62 -20.70
N ARG A 719 -17.13 -68.60 -21.94
CA ARG A 719 -17.90 -68.27 -23.13
C ARG A 719 -17.60 -69.22 -24.28
N ARG A 720 -18.66 -69.69 -24.95
CA ARG A 720 -18.58 -70.61 -26.08
C ARG A 720 -19.25 -70.03 -27.32
N SER A 721 -18.78 -70.43 -28.50
CA SER A 721 -19.50 -70.20 -29.75
C SER A 721 -20.73 -71.11 -29.84
N LYS A 722 -21.71 -70.79 -30.71
CA LYS A 722 -22.90 -71.64 -30.92
C LYS A 722 -22.53 -73.05 -31.41
N GLY A 723 -21.40 -73.19 -32.12
CA GLY A 723 -20.84 -74.47 -32.57
C GLY A 723 -19.98 -75.21 -31.52
N GLY A 724 -19.85 -74.67 -30.29
CA GLY A 724 -19.20 -75.36 -29.17
C GLY A 724 -17.75 -74.96 -28.90
N SER A 725 -17.07 -74.26 -29.82
CA SER A 725 -15.68 -73.79 -29.63
C SER A 725 -15.56 -72.85 -28.43
N GLN A 726 -14.57 -73.10 -27.56
CA GLN A 726 -14.28 -72.29 -26.39
C GLN A 726 -13.60 -70.98 -26.78
N LEU A 727 -14.16 -69.84 -26.35
CA LEU A 727 -13.65 -68.50 -26.67
C LEU A 727 -12.97 -67.83 -25.46
N VAL A 728 -13.54 -68.01 -24.27
CA VAL A 728 -13.00 -67.55 -22.99
C VAL A 728 -13.08 -68.70 -22.02
N LYS A 729 -11.98 -69.09 -21.40
CA LYS A 729 -11.92 -70.19 -20.42
C LYS A 729 -11.34 -69.66 -19.12
N ASP A 730 -12.03 -69.95 -18.01
CA ASP A 730 -11.61 -69.54 -16.67
C ASP A 730 -11.27 -68.03 -16.60
N GLY A 731 -12.08 -67.21 -17.28
CA GLY A 731 -11.92 -65.76 -17.33
C GLY A 731 -10.91 -65.22 -18.34
N ASN A 732 -10.14 -66.08 -19.00
CA ASN A 732 -9.03 -65.68 -19.85
C ASN A 732 -9.28 -66.09 -21.32
N GLY A 733 -9.08 -65.15 -22.23
CA GLY A 733 -9.22 -65.40 -23.66
C GLY A 733 -9.56 -64.15 -24.47
N SER A 734 -9.58 -64.30 -25.80
CA SER A 734 -10.01 -63.22 -26.68
C SER A 734 -10.87 -63.74 -27.80
N TRP A 735 -11.72 -62.88 -28.32
CA TRP A 735 -12.50 -63.16 -29.52
C TRP A 735 -12.74 -61.87 -30.29
N VAL A 736 -13.09 -62.03 -31.56
CA VAL A 736 -12.97 -60.97 -32.55
C VAL A 736 -14.14 -61.07 -33.51
N GLY A 737 -14.79 -59.94 -33.73
CA GLY A 737 -15.80 -59.76 -34.76
C GLY A 737 -15.12 -59.44 -36.07
N ARG A 738 -15.51 -60.16 -37.13
CA ARG A 738 -15.05 -59.89 -38.49
C ARG A 738 -16.22 -59.54 -39.38
N ASP A 739 -15.95 -58.71 -40.39
CA ASP A 739 -16.89 -58.47 -41.47
C ASP A 739 -16.93 -59.65 -42.46
N SER A 740 -17.74 -59.53 -43.50
CA SER A 740 -17.86 -60.54 -44.55
C SER A 740 -16.61 -60.72 -45.41
N LYS A 741 -15.67 -59.76 -45.39
CA LYS A 741 -14.38 -59.82 -46.10
C LYS A 741 -13.25 -60.38 -45.23
N GLY A 742 -13.54 -60.71 -43.96
CA GLY A 742 -12.58 -61.23 -43.00
C GLY A 742 -11.74 -60.15 -42.29
N LEU A 743 -12.05 -58.87 -42.49
CA LEU A 743 -11.39 -57.77 -41.77
C LEU A 743 -11.89 -57.72 -40.34
N GLU A 744 -10.98 -57.46 -39.41
CA GLU A 744 -11.32 -57.33 -37.99
C GLU A 744 -12.10 -56.02 -37.79
N LEU A 745 -13.30 -56.08 -37.23
CA LEU A 745 -14.07 -54.88 -36.87
C LEU A 745 -13.75 -54.47 -35.43
N TRP A 746 -13.69 -55.46 -34.54
CA TRP A 746 -13.34 -55.28 -33.15
C TRP A 746 -12.75 -56.55 -32.57
N LYS A 747 -11.90 -56.41 -31.54
CA LYS A 747 -11.32 -57.53 -30.79
C LYS A 747 -11.42 -57.25 -29.30
N LYS A 748 -11.97 -58.20 -28.55
CA LYS A 748 -12.12 -58.15 -27.09
C LYS A 748 -11.18 -59.14 -26.43
N LEU A 749 -10.38 -58.65 -25.50
CA LEU A 749 -9.48 -59.44 -24.66
C LEU A 749 -10.00 -59.42 -23.22
N TYR A 750 -10.17 -60.61 -22.65
CA TYR A 750 -10.58 -60.81 -21.27
C TYR A 750 -9.41 -61.38 -20.48
N ASN A 751 -9.19 -60.80 -19.30
CA ASN A 751 -8.25 -61.26 -18.31
C ASN A 751 -8.98 -61.35 -16.96
N ASP A 752 -8.91 -62.50 -16.30
CA ASP A 752 -9.61 -62.79 -15.03
C ASP A 752 -11.11 -62.44 -15.04
N GLY A 753 -11.76 -62.64 -16.19
CA GLY A 753 -13.20 -62.47 -16.38
C GLY A 753 -13.65 -61.03 -16.61
N LEU A 754 -12.74 -60.06 -16.62
CA LEU A 754 -13.00 -58.68 -16.96
C LEU A 754 -12.52 -58.38 -18.38
N LEU A 755 -13.23 -57.48 -19.07
CA LEU A 755 -12.80 -56.96 -20.37
C LEU A 755 -11.58 -56.05 -20.15
N GLU A 756 -10.40 -56.52 -20.51
CA GLU A 756 -9.14 -55.80 -20.33
C GLU A 756 -8.94 -54.76 -21.44
N LYS A 757 -9.03 -55.21 -22.70
CA LYS A 757 -8.83 -54.36 -23.88
C LYS A 757 -9.87 -54.65 -24.95
N GLU A 758 -10.34 -53.58 -25.57
CA GLU A 758 -11.21 -53.62 -26.73
C GLU A 758 -10.61 -52.72 -27.80
N TRP A 759 -10.17 -53.35 -28.90
CA TRP A 759 -9.68 -52.64 -30.07
C TRP A 759 -10.78 -52.55 -31.11
N ASN A 760 -10.92 -51.38 -31.70
CA ASN A 760 -11.72 -51.13 -32.89
C ASN A 760 -10.79 -50.81 -34.06
N TYR A 761 -11.16 -51.25 -35.25
CA TYR A 761 -10.39 -51.03 -36.46
C TYR A 761 -11.19 -50.18 -37.43
N GLU A 762 -10.53 -49.18 -38.01
CA GLU A 762 -11.09 -48.30 -39.03
C GLU A 762 -10.29 -48.47 -40.32
N TYR A 763 -11.02 -48.55 -41.42
CA TYR A 763 -10.46 -48.71 -42.75
C TYR A 763 -11.04 -47.63 -43.66
N GLU A 764 -10.18 -46.85 -44.30
CA GLU A 764 -10.58 -45.90 -45.33
C GLU A 764 -10.11 -46.41 -46.70
N TYR A 765 -10.83 -46.06 -47.75
CA TYR A 765 -10.54 -46.49 -49.12
C TYR A 765 -10.39 -45.28 -50.03
N HIS A 766 -9.51 -45.41 -51.03
CA HIS A 766 -9.37 -44.45 -52.12
C HIS A 766 -10.60 -44.52 -53.04
N PRO A 767 -10.82 -43.52 -53.93
CA PRO A 767 -11.92 -43.55 -54.89
C PRO A 767 -11.93 -44.79 -55.80
N ASN A 768 -10.79 -45.44 -56.01
CA ASN A 768 -10.64 -46.69 -56.75
C ASN A 768 -10.97 -47.96 -55.91
N ASN A 769 -11.47 -47.80 -54.68
CA ASN A 769 -11.75 -48.85 -53.69
C ASN A 769 -10.54 -49.63 -53.19
N GLU A 770 -9.31 -49.18 -53.47
CA GLU A 770 -8.12 -49.72 -52.81
C GLU A 770 -7.99 -49.16 -51.39
N LEU A 771 -7.37 -49.93 -50.50
CA LEU A 771 -7.25 -49.55 -49.10
C LEU A 771 -6.36 -48.31 -48.97
N MET A 772 -6.92 -47.21 -48.47
CA MET A 772 -6.20 -45.96 -48.23
C MET A 772 -5.52 -45.97 -46.86
N SER A 773 -6.21 -46.44 -45.83
CA SER A 773 -5.67 -46.47 -44.47
C SER A 773 -6.25 -47.60 -43.62
N SER A 774 -5.45 -48.05 -42.65
CA SER A 774 -5.86 -48.99 -41.61
C SER A 774 -5.37 -48.45 -40.27
N LYS A 775 -6.32 -48.23 -39.37
CA LYS A 775 -6.13 -47.52 -38.10
C LYS A 775 -6.70 -48.36 -36.97
N ARG A 776 -5.92 -48.58 -35.91
CA ARG A 776 -6.35 -49.33 -34.72
C ARG A 776 -6.54 -48.39 -33.54
N TYR A 777 -7.68 -48.49 -32.88
CA TYR A 777 -8.02 -47.65 -31.73
C TYR A 777 -8.31 -48.50 -30.51
N LEU A 778 -7.71 -48.14 -29.38
CA LEU A 778 -8.08 -48.67 -28.06
C LEU A 778 -8.95 -47.61 -27.40
N ARG A 779 -10.25 -47.89 -27.20
CA ARG A 779 -11.21 -46.91 -26.62
C ARG A 779 -11.22 -45.54 -27.33
N GLY A 780 -11.03 -45.53 -28.66
CA GLY A 780 -11.08 -44.32 -29.48
C GLY A 780 -9.76 -43.54 -29.59
N VAL A 781 -8.74 -43.87 -28.79
CA VAL A 781 -7.38 -43.31 -28.95
C VAL A 781 -6.53 -44.23 -29.81
N LYS A 782 -5.64 -43.64 -30.62
CA LYS A 782 -4.74 -44.38 -31.52
C LYS A 782 -3.83 -45.27 -30.69
N ASP A 783 -3.91 -46.57 -30.93
CA ASP A 783 -3.15 -47.58 -30.19
C ASP A 783 -2.87 -48.76 -31.11
N GLY A 784 -1.62 -48.89 -31.55
CA GLY A 784 -1.17 -49.90 -32.49
C GLY A 784 -0.65 -49.37 -33.82
N PRO A 785 -0.58 -50.25 -34.83
CA PRO A 785 -0.08 -49.89 -36.15
C PRO A 785 -1.08 -49.00 -36.89
N PHE A 786 -0.56 -47.96 -37.52
CA PHE A 786 -1.26 -47.07 -38.45
C PHE A 786 -0.53 -47.14 -39.79
N ASN A 787 -1.25 -47.65 -40.78
CA ASN A 787 -0.72 -47.85 -42.11
C ASN A 787 -1.54 -47.03 -43.10
N THR A 788 -0.86 -46.41 -44.06
CA THR A 788 -1.50 -45.75 -45.20
C THR A 788 -0.85 -46.20 -46.49
N TRP A 789 -1.62 -46.18 -47.58
CA TRP A 789 -1.18 -46.57 -48.91
C TRP A 789 -1.53 -45.50 -49.94
N TYR A 790 -0.76 -45.41 -51.01
CA TYR A 790 -1.07 -44.62 -52.20
C TYR A 790 -2.17 -45.30 -53.02
N GLU A 791 -2.77 -44.56 -53.96
CA GLU A 791 -3.81 -45.10 -54.87
C GLU A 791 -3.33 -46.25 -55.77
N ASN A 792 -2.02 -46.47 -55.88
CA ASN A 792 -1.42 -47.59 -56.62
C ASN A 792 -1.12 -48.80 -55.71
N GLY A 793 -1.66 -48.82 -54.50
CA GLY A 793 -1.44 -49.87 -53.50
C GLY A 793 -0.07 -49.86 -52.82
N GLN A 794 0.87 -48.99 -53.22
CA GLN A 794 2.17 -48.89 -52.57
C GLN A 794 2.04 -48.28 -51.17
N LYS A 795 2.77 -48.83 -50.21
CA LYS A 795 2.72 -48.33 -48.82
C LYS A 795 3.25 -46.90 -48.79
N ARG A 796 2.47 -45.99 -48.21
CA ARG A 796 2.81 -44.57 -48.07
C ARG A 796 3.43 -44.29 -46.72
N SER A 797 2.88 -44.87 -45.67
CA SER A 797 3.47 -44.78 -44.33
C SER A 797 3.14 -45.97 -43.46
N GLU A 798 4.07 -46.23 -42.54
CA GLU A 798 3.96 -47.24 -41.49
C GLU A 798 4.44 -46.60 -40.21
N ASN A 799 3.58 -46.59 -39.20
CA ASN A 799 3.89 -45.98 -37.93
C ASN A 799 3.13 -46.69 -36.80
N TYR A 800 3.66 -46.53 -35.59
CA TYR A 800 3.06 -47.10 -34.39
C TYR A 800 2.65 -45.98 -33.43
N TRP A 801 1.49 -46.16 -32.83
CA TRP A 801 0.91 -45.26 -31.85
C TRP A 801 0.68 -45.99 -30.54
N GLU A 802 0.92 -45.32 -29.43
CA GLU A 802 0.55 -45.79 -28.09
C GLU A 802 -0.11 -44.63 -27.36
N TYR A 803 -1.41 -44.79 -27.07
CA TYR A 803 -2.24 -43.75 -26.44
C TYR A 803 -2.10 -42.36 -27.09
N ASP A 804 -2.34 -42.26 -28.40
CA ASP A 804 -2.21 -41.03 -29.22
C ASP A 804 -0.80 -40.42 -29.30
N LYS A 805 0.21 -41.12 -28.78
CA LYS A 805 1.60 -40.71 -28.93
C LYS A 805 2.27 -41.54 -30.02
N LYS A 806 2.99 -40.86 -30.89
CA LYS A 806 3.92 -41.48 -31.83
C LYS A 806 5.01 -42.19 -31.03
N ILE A 807 5.17 -43.48 -31.28
CA ILE A 807 6.22 -44.30 -30.66
C ILE A 807 6.85 -45.24 -31.70
N GLY A 808 8.08 -45.65 -31.43
CA GLY A 808 8.78 -46.66 -32.24
C GLY A 808 9.19 -46.12 -33.61
N LYS A 809 9.38 -47.04 -34.56
CA LYS A 809 9.86 -46.71 -35.91
C LYS A 809 8.75 -46.12 -36.77
N TRP A 810 9.14 -45.12 -37.55
CA TRP A 810 8.29 -44.38 -38.47
C TRP A 810 8.94 -44.40 -39.83
N PHE A 811 8.18 -44.88 -40.81
CA PHE A 811 8.61 -44.99 -42.19
C PHE A 811 7.64 -44.26 -43.09
N THR A 812 8.17 -43.49 -44.05
CA THR A 812 7.42 -42.97 -45.19
C THR A 812 8.11 -43.35 -46.47
N TRP A 813 7.33 -43.64 -47.50
CA TRP A 813 7.83 -43.99 -48.83
C TRP A 813 7.21 -43.04 -49.86
N TYR A 814 7.93 -42.80 -50.95
CA TYR A 814 7.39 -42.17 -52.14
C TYR A 814 6.42 -43.11 -52.88
N SER A 815 5.59 -42.56 -53.77
CA SER A 815 4.63 -43.35 -54.55
C SER A 815 5.28 -44.36 -55.51
N ASN A 816 6.57 -44.21 -55.81
CA ASN A 816 7.36 -45.19 -56.56
C ASN A 816 7.90 -46.35 -55.68
N GLY A 817 7.57 -46.38 -54.39
CA GLY A 817 7.98 -47.40 -53.42
C GLY A 817 9.35 -47.18 -52.79
N GLN A 818 10.12 -46.14 -53.18
CA GLN A 818 11.38 -45.82 -52.53
C GLN A 818 11.16 -45.17 -51.17
N LEU A 819 11.99 -45.53 -50.19
CA LEU A 819 11.93 -44.97 -48.84
C LEU A 819 12.20 -43.46 -48.89
N GLU A 820 11.30 -42.66 -48.38
CA GLU A 820 11.42 -41.20 -48.33
C GLU A 820 12.08 -40.76 -47.02
N ALA A 821 11.63 -41.33 -45.90
CA ALA A 821 12.22 -41.05 -44.60
C ALA A 821 12.03 -42.22 -43.62
N GLU A 822 13.00 -42.36 -42.73
CA GLU A 822 12.90 -43.24 -41.57
C GLU A 822 13.45 -42.58 -40.31
N GLY A 823 12.89 -42.96 -39.18
CA GLY A 823 13.37 -42.56 -37.86
C GLY A 823 12.51 -43.16 -36.77
N SER A 824 12.76 -42.75 -35.53
CA SER A 824 11.96 -43.18 -34.39
C SER A 824 11.37 -42.01 -33.62
N TYR A 825 10.22 -42.27 -33.00
CA TYR A 825 9.61 -41.37 -32.04
C TYR A 825 9.60 -42.01 -30.66
N VAL A 826 9.84 -41.18 -29.63
CA VAL A 826 9.54 -41.49 -28.24
C VAL A 826 8.62 -40.37 -27.75
N ASN A 827 7.38 -40.70 -27.40
CA ASN A 827 6.40 -39.74 -26.90
C ASN A 827 6.23 -38.48 -27.79
N ASN A 828 5.92 -38.65 -29.08
CA ASN A 828 5.76 -37.57 -30.07
C ASN A 828 7.02 -36.80 -30.46
N LYS A 829 8.16 -37.07 -29.82
CA LYS A 829 9.42 -36.40 -30.11
C LYS A 829 10.33 -37.27 -30.95
N LYS A 830 10.95 -36.70 -31.99
CA LYS A 830 11.95 -37.39 -32.79
C LYS A 830 13.09 -37.82 -31.88
N ASP A 831 13.47 -39.08 -31.95
CA ASP A 831 14.50 -39.66 -31.11
C ASP A 831 15.37 -40.63 -31.91
N GLY A 832 16.67 -40.54 -31.72
CA GLY A 832 17.66 -41.26 -32.52
C GLY A 832 17.90 -40.63 -33.90
N ARG A 833 18.49 -41.44 -34.79
CA ARG A 833 18.85 -41.02 -36.15
C ARG A 833 17.61 -40.92 -37.02
N TRP A 834 17.49 -39.81 -37.73
CA TRP A 834 16.48 -39.54 -38.73
C TRP A 834 17.15 -39.38 -40.08
N VAL A 835 16.78 -40.23 -41.03
CA VAL A 835 17.38 -40.25 -42.37
C VAL A 835 16.29 -39.90 -43.39
N SER A 836 16.61 -39.00 -44.31
CA SER A 836 15.76 -38.72 -45.48
C SER A 836 16.49 -39.02 -46.77
N TYR A 837 15.76 -39.51 -47.76
CA TYR A 837 16.27 -39.91 -49.06
C TYR A 837 15.49 -39.18 -50.16
N ASN A 838 16.11 -38.96 -51.33
CA ASN A 838 15.44 -38.40 -52.49
C ASN A 838 14.67 -39.49 -53.27
N LYS A 839 13.95 -39.10 -54.32
CA LYS A 839 13.16 -40.01 -55.18
C LYS A 839 13.99 -40.97 -56.05
N THR A 840 15.31 -40.94 -55.96
CA THR A 840 16.21 -41.94 -56.57
C THR A 840 16.79 -42.90 -55.52
N GLY A 841 16.58 -42.64 -54.23
CA GLY A 841 17.02 -43.45 -53.09
C GLY A 841 18.34 -42.99 -52.47
N GLU A 842 18.89 -41.86 -52.91
CA GLU A 842 20.12 -41.30 -52.37
C GLU A 842 19.82 -40.52 -51.08
N LYS A 843 20.67 -40.72 -50.07
CA LYS A 843 20.54 -40.05 -48.77
C LYS A 843 20.74 -38.55 -48.92
N VAL A 844 19.74 -37.76 -48.51
CA VAL A 844 19.75 -36.30 -48.58
C VAL A 844 20.18 -35.71 -47.24
N THR A 845 19.63 -36.21 -46.14
CA THR A 845 19.99 -35.76 -44.79
C THR A 845 20.07 -36.94 -43.82
N GLU A 846 20.97 -36.83 -42.84
CA GLU A 846 21.02 -37.70 -41.67
C GLU A 846 21.20 -36.82 -40.44
N LEU A 847 20.18 -36.76 -39.59
CA LEU A 847 20.11 -35.86 -38.45
C LEU A 847 19.95 -36.69 -37.17
N LEU A 848 20.71 -36.36 -36.12
CA LEU A 848 20.60 -37.04 -34.83
C LEU A 848 19.76 -36.21 -33.87
N TYR A 849 18.63 -36.78 -33.43
CA TYR A 849 17.74 -36.16 -32.45
C TYR A 849 17.82 -36.86 -31.10
N ALA A 850 17.76 -36.08 -30.02
CA ALA A 850 17.50 -36.60 -28.68
C ALA A 850 16.33 -35.81 -28.09
N ASN A 851 15.27 -36.50 -27.68
CA ASN A 851 14.10 -35.88 -27.06
C ASN A 851 13.49 -34.71 -27.88
N GLY A 852 13.53 -34.83 -29.22
CA GLY A 852 12.97 -33.87 -30.16
C GLY A 852 13.88 -32.73 -30.57
N GLU A 853 15.04 -32.57 -29.93
CA GLU A 853 16.03 -31.55 -30.26
C GLU A 853 17.14 -32.11 -31.15
N LEU A 854 17.60 -31.30 -32.11
CA LEU A 854 18.69 -31.68 -33.01
C LEU A 854 20.02 -31.58 -32.24
N VAL A 855 20.71 -32.70 -32.09
CA VAL A 855 21.96 -32.79 -31.30
C VAL A 855 23.19 -32.66 -32.19
N ASN A 856 23.10 -33.07 -33.46
CA ASN A 856 24.19 -32.94 -34.42
C ASN A 856 23.65 -32.90 -35.85
N ASN A 857 24.32 -32.13 -36.71
CA ASN A 857 23.96 -31.89 -38.11
C ASN A 857 24.95 -32.55 -39.06
#